data_AF-A0A167TR73-F1
#
_entry.id   AF-A0A167TR73-F1
#
_cell.length_a   1.000
_cell.length_b   1.000
_cell.length_c   1.000
_cell.angle_alpha   90.00
_cell.angle_beta   90.00
_cell.angle_gamma   90.00
#
_symmetry.space_group_name_H-M   'P 1'
#
loop_
_entity.id
_entity.type
_entity.pdbx_description
1 polymer ?
#
loop_
_entity_poly.entity_id
_entity_poly.type
_entity_poly.pdbx_seq_one_letter_code
_entity_poly.pdbx_strand_id
1 'polypeptide(L)'
;MTEWFGDGVDGSWFPYPDKALFLTDLLFNSPRLRFSRAQQQAVLLWAKDLGANVPSLDRLRKCQAALKEATGDPTSRQESGRGNVWYLNEIGDAIAKDIANPVTRPDMTFYPEDLQGKLGEVWHGTKMLQDVPDHILTPMIRHKLVSYFVDELVQCRDGTYFLPKRWVKCNGSMHAVGHAVEDSPSGLIVRKETRLQISTDLFAYNFEQVLDANAGIYPLAPESNEFSQCMPHPLRAQAGGRMVYSVPLIIFIDDVSGNQSKQWNKHFSCYMSNGALPRTKLESEFHVRFVATSPNATPLEMMQGVRASVETTFATPITSWDCQSKEEVLLRPYGLLFAGDNPMQAELCSCAGLATNHPCRTCKAGGTQEHKKTDQGFADMLKAGELRTSEGTTQCVFNSLMTALQPNVATTLVEAVRETGIKDAMAQPIIDHLVKLGSELRKSSPTQTAHTPDEVMAILTAELLQAQGKGAGVINPLTSMDGVDIHLDTPTEILHTILLGIVKYFWGQTVWLLDKNKSFETFQARLNSIVSDGLNVPKIPADYMCHYRGGLVGKHFKTISQVMAFTVYDLVPPEVLNAWLVIGRLTVLLWHTEIEDIDKYTAELELCINDFINVTCLCSPSILLTKPKFHFLVHLPFYIRRFGPAILFSTERYESYNAVFRAASIYSNRLAPSRDIAWTFAGIDRVKHITTGGWWKDLRTGKWAHASLNVMNHILHHPHHAKLLGLPSKAPLIPGKQLKTLTHLVLTRKIGYITPYPSHPLSMKQSSFIISDSLAVKKSLISTPDIPAIASWSPAKAVTAASGDVVSPGSYAIIRSEGGEHSPWRFGLIREILADPLPNPLPAKITVQHFELNSHRHPVLDMPTVALSDSLTVLSPEDIICLVNLQHNCHHGECDTSGSQYLRQEREVTTRSRTIVHHRDQIHFIVNTQSLHNYQYIMRAIPNYLHGSSFKIADPVGLRNQAASILRDKKQQQIEARKAISMASVMGRAEAPSSLVLANIRHNTN
;
A
#
# COMPACT_ATOMS: atom_id res chain seq x y z
N MET A 1 24.95 6.95 31.98
CA MET A 1 24.01 8.09 31.91
C MET A 1 24.53 9.39 32.53
N THR A 2 25.13 9.39 33.73
CA THR A 2 25.61 10.62 34.42
C THR A 2 26.69 11.41 33.65
N GLU A 3 27.56 10.74 32.90
CA GLU A 3 28.58 11.39 32.05
C GLU A 3 27.99 12.15 30.84
N TRP A 4 26.78 11.78 30.39
CA TRP A 4 26.18 12.27 29.14
C TRP A 4 24.95 13.17 29.37
N PHE A 5 24.24 12.96 30.46
CA PHE A 5 22.97 13.61 30.77
C PHE A 5 22.92 14.14 32.22
N GLY A 6 24.07 14.27 32.89
CA GLY A 6 24.18 14.72 34.28
C GLY A 6 24.15 16.24 34.45
N ASP A 7 24.04 16.68 35.70
CA ASP A 7 24.01 18.10 36.06
C ASP A 7 25.41 18.71 35.80
N GLY A 8 25.51 19.64 34.86
CA GLY A 8 26.76 20.25 34.41
C GLY A 8 27.07 20.10 32.90
N VAL A 9 26.28 19.31 32.16
CA VAL A 9 26.34 19.24 30.69
C VAL A 9 25.47 20.36 30.08
N ASP A 10 25.95 21.02 29.04
CA ASP A 10 25.15 22.00 28.30
C ASP A 10 23.89 21.34 27.70
N GLY A 11 22.73 21.64 28.28
CA GLY A 11 21.43 21.11 27.85
C GLY A 11 20.94 21.66 26.51
N SER A 12 21.68 22.58 25.88
CA SER A 12 21.27 23.22 24.62
C SER A 12 21.08 22.23 23.47
N TRP A 13 21.74 21.06 23.49
CA TRP A 13 21.60 20.00 22.49
C TRP A 13 20.97 18.70 23.03
N PHE A 14 20.38 18.73 24.22
CA PHE A 14 19.73 17.56 24.84
C PHE A 14 18.83 16.81 23.84
N PRO A 15 18.88 15.47 23.76
CA PRO A 15 19.67 14.58 24.62
C PRO A 15 21.14 14.44 24.21
N TYR A 16 21.59 15.04 23.12
CA TYR A 16 23.00 15.00 22.75
C TYR A 16 23.82 15.95 23.63
N PRO A 17 25.06 15.60 23.99
CA PRO A 17 25.90 16.49 24.79
C PRO A 17 26.43 17.68 23.97
N ASP A 18 26.47 17.56 22.64
CA ASP A 18 26.91 18.62 21.75
C ASP A 18 26.33 18.44 20.33
N LYS A 19 26.42 19.51 19.52
CA LYS A 19 26.00 19.54 18.12
C LYS A 19 26.71 18.49 17.25
N ALA A 20 27.99 18.22 17.51
CA ALA A 20 28.80 17.35 16.66
C ALA A 20 28.32 15.90 16.73
N LEU A 21 28.01 15.41 17.93
CA LEU A 21 27.42 14.09 18.14
C LEU A 21 26.01 13.99 17.56
N PHE A 22 25.18 15.01 17.73
CA PHE A 22 23.85 15.07 17.11
C PHE A 22 23.92 14.91 15.58
N LEU A 23 24.74 15.73 14.91
CA LEU A 23 24.85 15.70 13.45
C LEU A 23 25.45 14.38 12.95
N THR A 24 26.41 13.83 13.69
CA THR A 24 27.03 12.55 13.34
C THR A 24 26.04 11.39 13.50
N ASP A 25 25.25 11.36 14.58
CA ASP A 25 24.22 10.34 14.78
C ASP A 25 23.13 10.45 13.70
N LEU A 26 22.69 11.67 13.38
CA LEU A 26 21.73 11.94 12.30
C LEU A 26 22.24 11.42 10.94
N LEU A 27 23.50 11.71 10.60
CA LEU A 27 24.08 11.28 9.34
C LEU A 27 24.20 9.76 9.25
N PHE A 28 24.77 9.12 10.28
CA PHE A 28 25.03 7.68 10.26
C PHE A 28 23.78 6.83 10.50
N ASN A 29 22.72 7.39 11.09
CA ASN A 29 21.39 6.79 11.21
C ASN A 29 20.36 7.26 10.18
N SER A 30 20.80 7.86 9.07
CA SER A 30 19.93 8.13 7.93
C SER A 30 19.49 6.82 7.23
N PRO A 31 18.20 6.65 6.87
CA PRO A 31 17.69 5.40 6.30
C PRO A 31 18.32 5.05 4.95
N ARG A 32 18.44 6.04 4.05
CA ARG A 32 18.85 5.83 2.65
C ARG A 32 20.34 6.12 2.38
N LEU A 33 21.08 6.66 3.34
CA LEU A 33 22.52 6.93 3.22
C LEU A 33 23.30 6.20 4.34
N ARG A 34 23.41 4.88 4.20
CA ARG A 34 24.12 4.03 5.16
C ARG A 34 25.61 3.93 4.87
N PHE A 35 26.37 3.83 5.95
CA PHE A 35 27.83 3.75 5.94
C PHE A 35 28.27 2.48 6.67
N SER A 36 29.21 1.73 6.08
CA SER A 36 29.97 0.70 6.80
C SER A 36 30.83 1.32 7.89
N ARG A 37 31.31 0.50 8.84
CA ARG A 37 32.25 0.96 9.88
C ARG A 37 33.48 1.66 9.29
N ALA A 38 34.04 1.12 8.20
CA ALA A 38 35.20 1.71 7.53
C ALA A 38 34.87 3.06 6.89
N GLN A 39 33.69 3.18 6.27
CA GLN A 39 33.24 4.45 5.69
C GLN A 39 32.94 5.51 6.77
N GLN A 40 32.32 5.12 7.88
CA GLN A 40 32.12 6.03 9.01
C GLN A 40 33.46 6.55 9.54
N GLN A 41 34.46 5.67 9.67
CA GLN A 41 35.81 6.06 10.11
C GLN A 41 36.47 7.03 9.10
N ALA A 42 36.37 6.72 7.80
CA ALA A 42 36.94 7.57 6.74
C ALA A 42 36.31 8.98 6.72
N VAL A 43 34.98 9.08 6.85
CA VAL A 43 34.27 10.37 6.87
C VAL A 43 34.69 11.21 8.09
N LEU A 44 34.80 10.59 9.26
CA LEU A 44 35.22 11.30 10.47
C LEU A 44 36.68 11.72 10.42
N LEU A 45 37.58 10.89 9.87
CA LEU A 45 38.98 11.26 9.66
C LEU A 45 39.10 12.41 8.67
N TRP A 46 38.41 12.34 7.53
CA TRP A 46 38.38 13.41 6.54
C TRP A 46 37.89 14.74 7.12
N ALA A 47 36.81 14.72 7.90
CA ALA A 47 36.30 15.93 8.56
C ALA A 47 37.31 16.48 9.59
N LYS A 48 37.97 15.61 10.35
CA LYS A 48 39.00 15.98 11.32
C LYS A 48 40.23 16.60 10.64
N ASP A 49 40.68 16.04 9.53
CA ASP A 49 41.82 16.56 8.76
C ASP A 49 41.53 17.93 8.12
N LEU A 50 40.25 18.24 7.86
CA LEU A 50 39.78 19.57 7.47
C LEU A 50 39.56 20.54 8.65
N GLY A 51 39.90 20.15 9.87
CA GLY A 51 39.79 20.97 11.08
C GLY A 51 38.38 21.02 11.69
N ALA A 52 37.45 20.16 11.28
CA ALA A 52 36.13 20.09 11.90
C ALA A 52 36.17 19.40 13.27
N ASN A 53 35.40 19.91 14.22
CA ASN A 53 35.20 19.25 15.52
C ASN A 53 34.18 18.11 15.37
N VAL A 54 34.67 16.89 15.22
CA VAL A 54 33.86 15.66 15.05
C VAL A 54 34.19 14.62 16.14
N PRO A 55 33.22 13.81 16.59
CA PRO A 55 33.48 12.79 17.60
C PRO A 55 34.32 11.63 17.06
N SER A 56 34.99 10.90 17.96
CA SER A 56 35.54 9.58 17.62
C SER A 56 34.40 8.57 17.45
N LEU A 57 34.65 7.50 16.69
CA LEU A 57 33.69 6.38 16.55
C LEU A 57 33.33 5.74 17.90
N ASP A 58 34.29 5.65 18.82
CA ASP A 58 34.05 5.13 20.16
C ASP A 58 33.12 6.05 20.97
N ARG A 59 33.39 7.36 20.94
CA ARG A 59 32.56 8.40 21.59
C ARG A 59 31.13 8.38 21.05
N LEU A 60 30.96 8.24 19.72
CA LEU A 60 29.65 8.13 19.10
C LEU A 60 28.90 6.87 19.57
N ARG A 61 29.56 5.71 19.61
CA ARG A 61 28.92 4.45 20.04
C ARG A 61 28.49 4.48 21.50
N LYS A 62 29.32 5.05 22.38
CA LYS A 62 28.96 5.27 23.79
C LYS A 62 27.75 6.19 23.92
N CYS A 63 27.72 7.28 23.16
CA CYS A 63 26.55 8.17 23.10
C CYS A 63 25.30 7.44 22.60
N GLN A 64 25.40 6.68 21.51
CA GLN A 64 24.27 5.89 20.96
C GLN A 64 23.76 4.84 21.95
N ALA A 65 24.65 4.17 22.69
CA ALA A 65 24.28 3.23 23.75
C ALA A 65 23.56 3.93 24.91
N ALA A 66 24.06 5.09 25.34
CA ALA A 66 23.44 5.90 26.39
C ALA A 66 22.07 6.45 25.95
N LEU A 67 21.93 6.89 24.70
CA LEU A 67 20.66 7.32 24.13
C LEU A 67 19.68 6.15 24.03
N LYS A 68 20.15 4.97 23.62
CA LYS A 68 19.35 3.75 23.58
C LYS A 68 18.81 3.37 24.95
N GLU A 69 19.63 3.45 26.00
CA GLU A 69 19.20 3.25 27.38
C GLU A 69 18.16 4.31 27.81
N ALA A 70 18.39 5.59 27.47
CA ALA A 70 17.52 6.70 27.85
C ALA A 70 16.15 6.69 27.12
N THR A 71 16.09 6.23 25.86
CA THR A 71 14.87 6.23 25.05
C THR A 71 14.19 4.87 24.93
N GLY A 72 14.78 3.82 25.51
CA GLY A 72 14.31 2.43 25.42
C GLY A 72 14.96 1.62 24.28
N ASP A 73 15.31 0.36 24.59
CA ASP A 73 15.74 -0.66 23.63
C ASP A 73 14.56 -1.54 23.21
N PRO A 74 14.05 -1.42 21.98
CA PRO A 74 12.96 -2.26 21.53
C PRO A 74 13.41 -3.65 21.10
N THR A 75 14.71 -3.94 21.02
CA THR A 75 15.19 -5.16 20.35
C THR A 75 15.23 -6.36 21.31
N SER A 76 14.40 -7.37 21.06
CA SER A 76 14.33 -8.64 21.81
C SER A 76 14.84 -9.82 20.99
N ARG A 77 15.46 -10.81 21.67
CA ARG A 77 15.85 -12.09 21.04
C ARG A 77 14.67 -13.05 21.07
N GLN A 78 14.43 -13.71 19.95
CA GLN A 78 13.39 -14.71 19.75
C GLN A 78 14.03 -16.06 19.38
N GLU A 79 13.36 -17.15 19.73
CA GLU A 79 13.77 -18.52 19.40
C GLU A 79 12.54 -19.37 19.12
N SER A 80 12.51 -20.06 17.98
CA SER A 80 11.44 -21.01 17.68
C SER A 80 11.71 -22.33 18.40
N GLY A 81 10.68 -23.17 18.56
CA GLY A 81 10.85 -24.54 19.07
C GLY A 81 11.68 -25.46 18.15
N ARG A 82 12.10 -24.99 16.97
CA ARG A 82 13.09 -25.65 16.10
C ARG A 82 14.52 -25.15 16.32
N GLY A 83 14.74 -24.22 17.26
CA GLY A 83 16.03 -23.62 17.57
C GLY A 83 16.46 -22.49 16.62
N ASN A 84 15.58 -22.03 15.73
CA ASN A 84 15.89 -20.87 14.88
C ASN A 84 15.86 -19.59 15.72
N VAL A 85 16.92 -18.81 15.65
CA VAL A 85 17.06 -17.55 16.40
C VAL A 85 16.92 -16.35 15.48
N TRP A 86 16.15 -15.35 15.92
CA TRP A 86 16.07 -14.04 15.28
C TRP A 86 15.87 -12.94 16.32
N TYR A 87 15.90 -11.69 15.88
CA TYR A 87 15.65 -10.52 16.70
C TYR A 87 14.47 -9.73 16.16
N LEU A 88 13.64 -9.23 17.07
CA LEU A 88 12.43 -8.47 16.82
C LEU A 88 12.53 -7.12 17.53
N ASN A 89 12.09 -6.05 16.89
CA ASN A 89 11.84 -4.77 17.55
C ASN A 89 10.38 -4.76 18.02
N GLU A 90 10.18 -4.57 19.32
CA GLU A 90 8.87 -4.67 19.96
C GLU A 90 7.85 -3.71 19.36
N ILE A 91 6.64 -4.23 19.12
CA ILE A 91 5.55 -3.51 18.47
C ILE A 91 5.02 -2.41 19.41
N GLY A 92 4.92 -2.70 20.71
CA GLY A 92 4.53 -1.74 21.74
C GLY A 92 5.39 -0.47 21.73
N ASP A 93 6.71 -0.63 21.66
CA ASP A 93 7.65 0.50 21.59
C ASP A 93 7.45 1.38 20.35
N ALA A 94 7.12 0.77 19.21
CA ALA A 94 6.90 1.51 17.97
C ALA A 94 5.60 2.33 18.02
N ILE A 95 4.49 1.76 18.49
CA ILE A 95 3.23 2.50 18.65
C ILE A 95 3.30 3.55 19.77
N ALA A 96 4.09 3.30 20.82
CA ALA A 96 4.37 4.28 21.87
C ALA A 96 5.12 5.49 21.30
N LYS A 97 6.10 5.26 20.41
CA LYS A 97 6.78 6.34 19.70
C LYS A 97 5.84 7.11 18.77
N ASP A 98 4.96 6.44 18.03
CA ASP A 98 3.99 7.11 17.15
C ASP A 98 3.09 8.09 17.92
N ILE A 99 2.51 7.66 19.06
CA ILE A 99 1.60 8.51 19.83
C ILE A 99 2.32 9.66 20.56
N ALA A 100 3.59 9.44 20.91
CA ALA A 100 4.42 10.43 21.59
C ALA A 100 5.09 11.41 20.62
N ASN A 101 4.84 11.29 19.30
CA ASN A 101 5.51 12.08 18.28
C ASN A 101 4.57 13.14 17.67
N PRO A 102 4.91 14.44 17.73
CA PRO A 102 4.04 15.51 17.25
C PRO A 102 3.89 15.54 15.72
N VAL A 103 4.71 14.79 14.96
CA VAL A 103 4.55 14.65 13.50
C VAL A 103 3.52 13.57 13.12
N THR A 104 3.28 12.62 14.03
CA THR A 104 2.45 11.42 13.78
C THR A 104 1.12 11.50 14.52
N ARG A 105 1.14 11.82 15.82
CA ARG A 105 -0.04 11.83 16.70
C ARG A 105 -1.24 12.62 16.20
N PRO A 106 -1.08 13.85 15.63
CA PRO A 106 -2.24 14.68 15.26
C PRO A 106 -3.15 14.05 14.21
N ASP A 107 -2.62 13.15 13.38
CA ASP A 107 -3.36 12.50 12.29
C ASP A 107 -3.99 11.15 12.70
N MET A 108 -3.83 10.71 13.95
CA MET A 108 -4.28 9.38 14.38
C MET A 108 -5.78 9.31 14.74
N THR A 109 -6.46 8.28 14.25
CA THR A 109 -7.85 7.92 14.62
C THR A 109 -7.93 6.51 15.20
N PHE A 110 -8.46 6.40 16.43
CA PHE A 110 -8.56 5.13 17.18
C PHE A 110 -9.96 4.49 17.19
N TYR A 111 -10.92 5.13 16.53
CA TYR A 111 -12.32 4.72 16.54
C TYR A 111 -12.78 4.48 15.10
N PRO A 112 -13.60 3.45 14.85
CA PRO A 112 -14.26 3.32 13.56
C PRO A 112 -15.14 4.55 13.28
N GLU A 113 -15.27 4.90 12.01
CA GLU A 113 -16.08 6.04 11.57
C GLU A 113 -17.00 5.61 10.43
N ASP A 114 -18.30 5.76 10.65
CA ASP A 114 -19.33 5.50 9.66
C ASP A 114 -19.62 6.78 8.89
N LEU A 115 -19.22 6.78 7.61
CA LEU A 115 -19.48 7.86 6.65
C LEU A 115 -20.58 7.50 5.65
N GLN A 116 -21.49 6.59 6.02
CA GLN A 116 -22.69 6.22 5.26
C GLN A 116 -22.38 5.82 3.81
N GLY A 117 -21.43 4.89 3.65
CA GLY A 117 -21.03 4.35 2.35
C GLY A 117 -19.83 5.04 1.69
N LYS A 118 -19.32 6.15 2.25
CA LYS A 118 -18.05 6.75 1.83
C LYS A 118 -16.86 6.04 2.48
N LEU A 119 -15.86 5.65 1.69
CA LEU A 119 -14.63 5.02 2.18
C LEU A 119 -13.38 5.77 1.69
N GLY A 120 -12.38 5.88 2.55
CA GLY A 120 -11.12 6.56 2.24
C GLY A 120 -9.97 6.06 3.11
N GLU A 121 -10.32 5.62 4.32
CA GLU A 121 -9.39 5.14 5.33
C GLU A 121 -9.81 3.78 5.88
N VAL A 122 -8.88 3.05 6.49
CA VAL A 122 -9.14 1.68 6.95
C VAL A 122 -10.21 1.60 8.05
N TRP A 123 -10.36 2.65 8.85
CA TRP A 123 -11.37 2.74 9.91
C TRP A 123 -12.78 3.08 9.39
N HIS A 124 -12.94 3.36 8.10
CA HIS A 124 -14.25 3.46 7.43
C HIS A 124 -14.77 2.08 7.00
N GLY A 125 -13.91 1.06 6.91
CA GLY A 125 -14.26 -0.26 6.40
C GLY A 125 -15.07 -1.10 7.38
N THR A 126 -15.82 -2.08 6.85
CA THR A 126 -16.67 -2.96 7.68
C THR A 126 -15.86 -3.79 8.69
N LYS A 127 -14.56 -4.03 8.46
CA LYS A 127 -13.70 -4.73 9.43
C LYS A 127 -13.77 -4.05 10.79
N MET A 128 -13.51 -2.74 10.86
CA MET A 128 -13.52 -2.02 12.15
C MET A 128 -14.93 -1.65 12.59
N LEU A 129 -15.84 -1.36 11.65
CA LEU A 129 -17.23 -1.02 11.97
C LEU A 129 -18.02 -2.19 12.54
N GLN A 130 -17.75 -3.42 12.11
CA GLN A 130 -18.56 -4.60 12.41
C GLN A 130 -17.73 -5.80 12.86
N ASP A 131 -16.74 -6.22 12.07
CA ASP A 131 -16.14 -7.57 12.19
C ASP A 131 -15.11 -7.76 13.31
N VAL A 132 -14.38 -6.71 13.70
CA VAL A 132 -13.45 -6.78 14.85
C VAL A 132 -14.30 -6.97 16.12
N PRO A 133 -14.00 -7.94 17.00
CA PRO A 133 -14.72 -8.10 18.25
C PRO A 133 -14.68 -6.84 19.13
N ASP A 134 -15.78 -6.57 19.85
CA ASP A 134 -15.94 -5.36 20.66
C ASP A 134 -14.82 -5.17 21.69
N HIS A 135 -14.36 -6.26 22.34
CA HIS A 135 -13.33 -6.21 23.38
C HIS A 135 -11.94 -5.83 22.85
N ILE A 136 -11.70 -6.00 21.55
CA ILE A 136 -10.45 -5.63 20.88
C ILE A 136 -10.38 -4.13 20.59
N LEU A 137 -11.52 -3.50 20.27
CA LEU A 137 -11.58 -2.09 19.93
C LEU A 137 -11.26 -1.19 21.13
N THR A 138 -11.07 0.11 20.86
CA THR A 138 -10.79 1.09 21.90
C THR A 138 -11.88 1.03 22.97
N PRO A 139 -11.57 0.72 24.25
CA PRO A 139 -12.59 0.34 25.23
C PRO A 139 -13.29 1.54 25.87
N MET A 140 -12.74 2.74 25.73
CA MET A 140 -13.25 3.91 26.44
C MET A 140 -13.26 5.18 25.59
N ILE A 141 -14.08 6.13 26.02
CA ILE A 141 -14.07 7.52 25.57
C ILE A 141 -14.03 8.44 26.79
N ARG A 142 -13.57 9.68 26.57
CA ARG A 142 -13.77 10.78 27.50
C ARG A 142 -14.72 11.79 26.86
N HIS A 143 -15.92 11.92 27.40
CA HIS A 143 -16.95 12.84 26.91
C HIS A 143 -17.32 13.80 28.04
N LYS A 144 -17.22 15.11 27.78
CA LYS A 144 -17.46 16.18 28.78
C LYS A 144 -16.71 15.95 30.10
N LEU A 145 -15.42 15.58 30.00
CA LEU A 145 -14.50 15.27 31.11
C LEU A 145 -14.86 14.00 31.92
N VAL A 146 -15.92 13.28 31.57
CA VAL A 146 -16.30 12.02 32.20
C VAL A 146 -15.80 10.84 31.35
N SER A 147 -15.27 9.82 32.02
CA SER A 147 -14.80 8.60 31.36
C SER A 147 -15.90 7.54 31.33
N TYR A 148 -16.18 7.04 30.12
CA TYR A 148 -17.13 5.96 29.87
C TYR A 148 -16.38 4.79 29.25
N PHE A 149 -16.59 3.58 29.79
CA PHE A 149 -16.07 2.34 29.23
C PHE A 149 -17.20 1.57 28.55
N VAL A 150 -16.85 0.74 27.56
CA VAL A 150 -17.73 -0.34 27.11
C VAL A 150 -17.93 -1.33 28.25
N ASP A 151 -19.00 -2.11 28.18
CA ASP A 151 -19.38 -3.12 29.16
C ASP A 151 -19.72 -2.56 30.54
N GLU A 152 -19.99 -1.27 30.64
CA GLU A 152 -20.36 -0.58 31.88
C GLU A 152 -21.67 0.17 31.73
N LEU A 153 -22.58 0.03 32.72
CA LEU A 153 -23.87 0.72 32.70
C LEU A 153 -23.71 2.24 32.64
N VAL A 154 -24.48 2.86 31.75
CA VAL A 154 -24.56 4.32 31.58
C VAL A 154 -26.00 4.74 31.79
N GLN A 155 -26.22 5.82 32.56
CA GLN A 155 -27.53 6.47 32.62
C GLN A 155 -27.58 7.64 31.65
N CYS A 156 -28.65 7.67 30.84
CA CYS A 156 -28.97 8.73 29.91
C CYS A 156 -29.69 9.90 30.61
N ARG A 157 -29.73 11.06 29.97
CA ARG A 157 -30.33 12.30 30.52
C ARG A 157 -31.85 12.21 30.72
N ASP A 158 -32.52 11.32 30.00
CA ASP A 158 -33.94 11.04 30.15
C ASP A 158 -34.22 10.03 31.28
N GLY A 159 -33.19 9.60 32.00
CA GLY A 159 -33.28 8.63 33.09
C GLY A 159 -33.18 7.16 32.64
N THR A 160 -33.18 6.89 31.33
CA THR A 160 -33.02 5.53 30.80
C THR A 160 -31.58 5.03 30.97
N TYR A 161 -31.38 3.72 30.83
CA TYR A 161 -30.06 3.10 30.95
C TYR A 161 -29.62 2.47 29.62
N PHE A 162 -28.30 2.41 29.42
CA PHE A 162 -27.69 1.84 28.24
C PHE A 162 -26.41 1.07 28.60
N LEU A 163 -26.16 -0.04 27.90
CA LEU A 163 -24.92 -0.80 28.02
C LEU A 163 -24.12 -0.68 26.71
N PRO A 164 -23.14 0.24 26.64
CA PRO A 164 -22.30 0.41 25.46
C PRO A 164 -21.40 -0.81 25.24
N LYS A 165 -21.31 -1.28 23.99
CA LYS A 165 -20.40 -2.37 23.56
C LYS A 165 -19.29 -1.86 22.65
N ARG A 166 -19.52 -0.75 21.93
CA ARG A 166 -18.58 -0.19 20.95
C ARG A 166 -18.76 1.31 20.81
N TRP A 167 -17.68 2.02 20.51
CA TRP A 167 -17.67 3.44 20.17
C TRP A 167 -17.49 3.62 18.67
N VAL A 168 -18.33 4.43 18.03
CA VAL A 168 -18.30 4.71 16.58
C VAL A 168 -18.48 6.21 16.36
N LYS A 169 -17.67 6.81 15.48
CA LYS A 169 -17.92 8.17 15.01
C LYS A 169 -18.95 8.14 13.88
N CYS A 170 -19.97 8.97 13.95
CA CYS A 170 -20.97 9.14 12.89
C CYS A 170 -21.19 10.63 12.66
N ASN A 171 -20.97 11.09 11.42
CA ASN A 171 -21.13 12.50 11.03
C ASN A 171 -20.39 13.49 11.96
N GLY A 172 -19.17 13.14 12.37
CA GLY A 172 -18.35 13.95 13.28
C GLY A 172 -18.68 13.84 14.77
N SER A 173 -19.78 13.16 15.15
CA SER A 173 -20.20 12.98 16.54
C SER A 173 -19.95 11.55 17.04
N MET A 174 -19.56 11.42 18.31
CA MET A 174 -19.31 10.11 18.92
C MET A 174 -20.63 9.45 19.34
N HIS A 175 -20.80 8.19 18.94
CA HIS A 175 -21.94 7.34 19.26
C HIS A 175 -21.49 6.07 19.98
N ALA A 176 -22.42 5.48 20.70
CA ALA A 176 -22.28 4.17 21.33
C ALA A 176 -23.20 3.16 20.62
N VAL A 177 -22.64 2.02 20.25
CA VAL A 177 -23.41 0.85 19.81
C VAL A 177 -23.44 -0.14 20.97
N GLY A 178 -24.63 -0.62 21.34
CA GLY A 178 -24.80 -1.39 22.57
C GLY A 178 -26.25 -1.81 22.79
N HIS A 179 -26.59 -2.15 24.03
CA HIS A 179 -27.89 -2.70 24.39
C HIS A 179 -28.73 -1.69 25.18
N ALA A 180 -30.03 -1.62 24.86
CA ALA A 180 -31.00 -0.93 25.69
C ALA A 180 -31.12 -1.63 27.04
N VAL A 181 -31.34 -0.85 28.10
CA VAL A 181 -31.55 -1.37 29.45
C VAL A 181 -32.87 -0.83 29.98
N GLU A 182 -33.78 -1.75 30.28
CA GLU A 182 -35.13 -1.45 30.73
C GLU A 182 -35.25 -1.56 32.25
N ASP A 183 -36.05 -0.68 32.84
CA ASP A 183 -36.37 -0.74 34.26
C ASP A 183 -37.46 -1.78 34.53
N SER A 184 -37.29 -2.55 35.60
CA SER A 184 -38.26 -3.55 36.03
C SER A 184 -38.33 -3.63 37.56
N PRO A 185 -39.42 -4.16 38.13
CA PRO A 185 -39.53 -4.30 39.58
C PRO A 185 -38.42 -5.14 40.24
N SER A 186 -37.73 -6.00 39.48
CA SER A 186 -36.63 -6.84 39.96
C SER A 186 -35.24 -6.26 39.67
N GLY A 187 -35.15 -5.07 39.06
CA GLY A 187 -33.90 -4.41 38.66
C GLY A 187 -33.83 -4.14 37.15
N LEU A 188 -32.69 -3.62 36.70
CA LEU A 188 -32.43 -3.29 35.30
C LEU A 188 -32.20 -4.55 34.46
N ILE A 189 -32.91 -4.65 33.33
CA ILE A 189 -32.83 -5.76 32.39
C ILE A 189 -32.13 -5.31 31.10
N VAL A 190 -31.05 -5.99 30.73
CA VAL A 190 -30.31 -5.73 29.48
C VAL A 190 -30.95 -6.50 28.33
N ARG A 191 -31.43 -5.79 27.30
CA ARG A 191 -32.03 -6.38 26.09
C ARG A 191 -30.94 -6.80 25.10
N LYS A 192 -30.44 -8.03 25.23
CA LYS A 192 -29.29 -8.52 24.46
C LYS A 192 -29.59 -8.90 23.00
N GLU A 193 -30.87 -9.06 22.66
CA GLU A 193 -31.33 -9.53 21.35
C GLU A 193 -31.15 -8.47 20.25
N THR A 194 -31.10 -7.18 20.62
CA THR A 194 -30.95 -6.08 19.68
C THR A 194 -29.85 -5.13 20.12
N ARG A 195 -29.12 -4.58 19.14
CA ARG A 195 -28.16 -3.51 19.35
C ARG A 195 -28.73 -2.21 18.82
N LEU A 196 -28.66 -1.16 19.62
CA LEU A 196 -29.02 0.20 19.24
C LEU A 196 -27.76 1.04 19.11
N GLN A 197 -27.85 2.08 18.28
CA GLN A 197 -26.85 3.13 18.19
C GLN A 197 -27.44 4.43 18.75
N ILE A 198 -26.80 4.99 19.78
CA ILE A 198 -27.24 6.24 20.41
C ILE A 198 -26.08 7.24 20.51
N SER A 199 -26.40 8.54 20.46
CA SER A 199 -25.39 9.58 20.62
C SER A 199 -24.87 9.61 22.06
N THR A 200 -23.55 9.75 22.22
CA THR A 200 -22.93 9.93 23.54
C THR A 200 -23.35 11.24 24.22
N ASP A 201 -23.90 12.19 23.47
CA ASP A 201 -24.51 13.40 24.05
C ASP A 201 -25.73 13.10 24.92
N LEU A 202 -26.34 11.93 24.80
CA LEU A 202 -27.44 11.51 25.68
C LEU A 202 -26.94 11.07 27.07
N PHE A 203 -25.64 10.83 27.25
CA PHE A 203 -25.11 10.35 28.51
C PHE A 203 -25.16 11.43 29.60
N ALA A 204 -25.52 11.00 30.81
CA ALA A 204 -25.59 11.83 32.01
C ALA A 204 -24.60 11.32 33.06
N TYR A 205 -24.68 10.04 33.42
CA TYR A 205 -23.86 9.44 34.48
C TYR A 205 -23.11 8.20 33.99
N ASN A 206 -21.84 8.09 34.33
CA ASN A 206 -21.05 6.89 34.08
C ASN A 206 -21.34 5.81 35.15
N PHE A 207 -20.74 4.64 34.98
CA PHE A 207 -20.98 3.50 35.86
C PHE A 207 -20.63 3.76 37.34
N GLU A 208 -19.52 4.46 37.64
CA GLU A 208 -19.16 4.79 39.02
C GLU A 208 -20.24 5.65 39.69
N GLN A 209 -20.74 6.66 38.98
CA GLN A 209 -21.82 7.53 39.48
C GLN A 209 -23.14 6.77 39.66
N VAL A 210 -23.46 5.86 38.73
CA VAL A 210 -24.63 4.97 38.86
C VAL A 210 -24.48 4.04 40.06
N LEU A 211 -23.30 3.47 40.27
CA LEU A 211 -23.02 2.56 41.37
C LEU A 211 -23.09 3.28 42.73
N ASP A 212 -22.52 4.49 42.82
CA ASP A 212 -22.58 5.34 44.00
C ASP A 212 -24.02 5.72 44.35
N ALA A 213 -24.84 6.07 43.34
CA ALA A 213 -26.26 6.35 43.52
C ALA A 213 -27.07 5.13 44.01
N ASN A 214 -26.57 3.91 43.81
CA ASN A 214 -27.20 2.65 44.21
C ASN A 214 -26.47 1.98 45.40
N ALA A 215 -25.81 2.76 46.26
CA ALA A 215 -25.15 2.29 47.48
C ALA A 215 -24.13 1.15 47.24
N GLY A 216 -23.46 1.13 46.09
CA GLY A 216 -22.47 0.11 45.76
C GLY A 216 -23.04 -1.20 45.21
N ILE A 217 -24.36 -1.28 44.99
CA ILE A 217 -25.03 -2.48 44.47
C ILE A 217 -25.30 -2.31 42.98
N TYR A 218 -24.97 -3.33 42.19
CA TYR A 218 -25.35 -3.37 40.77
C TYR A 218 -26.88 -3.39 40.66
N PRO A 219 -27.52 -2.39 40.02
CA PRO A 219 -28.96 -2.33 39.93
C PRO A 219 -29.51 -3.30 38.86
N LEU A 220 -28.93 -4.49 38.68
CA LEU A 220 -29.31 -5.46 37.65
C LEU A 220 -30.35 -6.45 38.16
N ALA A 221 -31.29 -6.82 37.29
CA ALA A 221 -32.21 -7.93 37.55
C ALA A 221 -31.46 -9.28 37.49
N PRO A 222 -31.94 -10.33 38.18
CA PRO A 222 -31.29 -11.64 38.21
C PRO A 222 -30.99 -12.23 36.83
N GLU A 223 -31.86 -12.00 35.85
CA GLU A 223 -31.71 -12.45 34.46
C GLU A 223 -30.62 -11.71 33.68
N SER A 224 -30.14 -10.56 34.16
CA SER A 224 -29.05 -9.77 33.58
C SER A 224 -27.78 -9.80 34.42
N ASN A 225 -27.71 -10.65 35.46
CA ASN A 225 -26.54 -10.73 36.33
C ASN A 225 -25.25 -11.14 35.60
N GLU A 226 -25.32 -11.79 34.43
CA GLU A 226 -24.14 -12.14 33.63
C GLU A 226 -23.29 -10.90 33.27
N PHE A 227 -23.91 -9.75 33.06
CA PHE A 227 -23.20 -8.50 32.70
C PHE A 227 -22.40 -7.91 33.87
N SER A 228 -22.74 -8.25 35.12
CA SER A 228 -21.99 -7.78 36.30
C SER A 228 -20.55 -8.30 36.33
N GLN A 229 -20.25 -9.42 35.66
CA GLN A 229 -18.89 -10.00 35.64
C GLN A 229 -17.87 -9.12 34.92
N CYS A 230 -18.33 -8.24 34.04
CA CYS A 230 -17.50 -7.30 33.28
C CYS A 230 -17.61 -5.86 33.79
N MET A 231 -18.29 -5.63 34.92
CA MET A 231 -18.45 -4.32 35.55
C MET A 231 -17.81 -4.31 36.94
N PRO A 232 -16.91 -3.35 37.26
CA PRO A 232 -16.28 -2.42 36.34
C PRO A 232 -15.46 -3.11 35.24
N HIS A 233 -15.26 -2.43 34.11
CA HIS A 233 -14.47 -2.95 33.01
C HIS A 233 -13.06 -3.34 33.48
N PRO A 234 -12.49 -4.50 33.08
CA PRO A 234 -11.22 -5.00 33.61
C PRO A 234 -10.04 -4.01 33.53
N LEU A 235 -10.02 -3.19 32.48
CA LEU A 235 -8.99 -2.16 32.29
C LEU A 235 -9.19 -0.88 33.10
N ARG A 236 -10.34 -0.66 33.74
CA ARG A 236 -10.61 0.59 34.49
C ARG A 236 -9.59 0.82 35.61
N ALA A 237 -9.33 -0.22 36.41
CA ALA A 237 -8.35 -0.16 37.49
C ALA A 237 -6.93 0.07 36.97
N GLN A 238 -6.53 -0.62 35.91
CA GLN A 238 -5.22 -0.45 35.28
C GLN A 238 -5.05 0.93 34.63
N ALA A 239 -6.11 1.44 34.02
CA ALA A 239 -6.14 2.77 33.41
C ALA A 239 -5.91 3.87 34.46
N GLY A 240 -6.54 3.76 35.64
CA GLY A 240 -6.37 4.74 36.71
C GLY A 240 -6.71 6.17 36.25
N GLY A 241 -7.74 6.31 35.42
CA GLY A 241 -8.18 7.58 34.82
C GLY A 241 -7.51 7.97 33.49
N ARG A 242 -6.46 7.25 33.07
CA ARG A 242 -5.79 7.45 31.77
C ARG A 242 -6.65 6.93 30.62
N MET A 243 -6.52 7.53 29.43
CA MET A 243 -7.13 6.97 28.22
C MET A 243 -6.49 5.63 27.86
N VAL A 244 -7.28 4.70 27.36
CA VAL A 244 -6.81 3.45 26.75
C VAL A 244 -7.17 3.47 25.28
N TYR A 245 -6.18 3.28 24.40
CA TYR A 245 -6.38 3.20 22.95
C TYR A 245 -6.02 1.82 22.40
N SER A 246 -6.89 1.29 21.54
CA SER A 246 -6.55 0.14 20.71
C SER A 246 -6.00 0.61 19.37
N VAL A 247 -4.82 0.11 18.99
CA VAL A 247 -4.09 0.54 17.79
C VAL A 247 -4.15 -0.55 16.71
N PRO A 248 -4.86 -0.34 15.59
CA PRO A 248 -4.88 -1.29 14.49
C PRO A 248 -3.51 -1.37 13.79
N LEU A 249 -3.08 -2.58 13.43
CA LEU A 249 -1.81 -2.83 12.75
C LEU A 249 -2.01 -3.39 11.34
N ILE A 250 -1.32 -2.79 10.37
CA ILE A 250 -1.15 -3.36 9.04
C ILE A 250 0.21 -4.06 8.98
N ILE A 251 0.21 -5.38 9.03
CA ILE A 251 1.42 -6.21 9.11
C ILE A 251 1.79 -6.68 7.71
N PHE A 252 3.06 -6.57 7.35
CA PHE A 252 3.60 -7.06 6.08
C PHE A 252 4.77 -7.99 6.34
N ILE A 253 4.81 -9.12 5.64
CA ILE A 253 6.00 -9.95 5.55
C ILE A 253 6.21 -10.37 4.11
N ASP A 254 7.46 -10.42 3.67
CA ASP A 254 7.81 -10.99 2.38
C ASP A 254 9.29 -11.39 2.33
N ASP A 255 9.69 -12.06 1.25
CA ASP A 255 11.08 -12.33 0.98
C ASP A 255 11.82 -11.11 0.41
N VAL A 256 13.07 -10.95 0.84
CA VAL A 256 13.92 -9.84 0.43
C VAL A 256 15.36 -10.32 0.30
N SER A 257 16.06 -9.81 -0.72
CA SER A 257 17.50 -10.06 -0.83
C SER A 257 18.26 -9.16 0.15
N GLY A 258 19.17 -9.73 0.93
CA GLY A 258 20.15 -8.98 1.72
C GLY A 258 21.27 -8.35 0.88
N ASN A 259 21.27 -8.56 -0.44
CA ASN A 259 22.27 -8.03 -1.38
C ASN A 259 21.67 -7.02 -2.37
N GLN A 260 22.53 -6.33 -3.13
CA GLN A 260 22.07 -5.50 -4.26
C GLN A 260 21.46 -6.35 -5.37
N SER A 261 22.05 -7.53 -5.65
CA SER A 261 21.49 -8.55 -6.55
C SER A 261 20.43 -9.40 -5.85
N LYS A 262 19.44 -9.88 -6.60
CA LYS A 262 18.44 -10.83 -6.09
C LYS A 262 18.98 -12.24 -5.83
N GLN A 263 20.17 -12.55 -6.34
CA GLN A 263 20.82 -13.85 -6.15
C GLN A 263 21.67 -13.80 -4.88
N TRP A 264 21.51 -14.84 -4.03
CA TRP A 264 22.25 -15.10 -2.78
C TRP A 264 21.85 -14.17 -1.61
N ASN A 265 21.77 -14.73 -0.39
CA ASN A 265 21.40 -14.06 0.87
C ASN A 265 19.90 -13.72 1.05
N LYS A 266 19.01 -14.71 0.85
CA LYS A 266 17.57 -14.58 1.09
C LYS A 266 17.29 -14.31 2.57
N HIS A 267 16.43 -13.34 2.84
CA HIS A 267 15.83 -13.09 4.15
C HIS A 267 14.31 -13.06 4.00
N PHE A 268 13.61 -13.30 5.09
CA PHE A 268 12.24 -12.82 5.27
C PHE A 268 12.29 -11.56 6.13
N SER A 269 11.53 -10.54 5.76
CA SER A 269 11.47 -9.27 6.49
C SER A 269 10.03 -8.92 6.79
N CYS A 270 9.77 -8.61 8.05
CA CYS A 270 8.49 -8.18 8.58
C CYS A 270 8.53 -6.68 8.90
N TYR A 271 7.57 -5.95 8.35
CA TYR A 271 7.32 -4.54 8.63
C TYR A 271 5.88 -4.36 9.12
N MET A 272 5.59 -3.20 9.70
CA MET A 272 4.21 -2.82 10.00
C MET A 272 3.98 -1.33 9.73
N SER A 273 2.70 -0.98 9.57
CA SER A 273 2.23 0.41 9.61
C SER A 273 1.13 0.55 10.65
N ASN A 274 1.04 1.73 11.25
CA ASN A 274 0.00 2.07 12.22
C ASN A 274 -1.31 2.40 11.49
N GLY A 275 -2.28 1.50 11.53
CA GLY A 275 -3.56 1.63 10.83
C GLY A 275 -4.45 2.77 11.35
N ALA A 276 -4.08 3.43 12.46
CA ALA A 276 -4.74 4.64 12.92
C ALA A 276 -4.38 5.88 12.09
N LEU A 277 -3.39 5.78 11.20
CA LEU A 277 -2.95 6.88 10.35
C LEU A 277 -3.67 6.89 8.99
N PRO A 278 -3.95 8.09 8.43
CA PRO A 278 -4.57 8.20 7.12
C PRO A 278 -3.62 7.71 6.03
N ARG A 279 -4.19 7.33 4.88
CA ARG A 279 -3.49 6.84 3.68
C ARG A 279 -2.29 7.69 3.32
N THR A 280 -2.45 9.02 3.35
CA THR A 280 -1.39 9.98 2.99
C THR A 280 -0.16 9.87 3.90
N LYS A 281 -0.33 9.45 5.14
CA LYS A 281 0.76 9.18 6.11
C LYS A 281 1.29 7.76 5.95
N LEU A 282 0.42 6.78 5.72
CA LEU A 282 0.79 5.37 5.50
C LEU A 282 1.68 5.17 4.27
N GLU A 283 1.51 5.97 3.22
CA GLU A 283 2.34 5.94 2.01
C GLU A 283 3.75 6.54 2.22
N SER A 284 3.98 7.23 3.35
CA SER A 284 5.28 7.82 3.69
C SER A 284 6.22 6.81 4.35
N GLU A 285 7.46 6.76 3.89
CA GLU A 285 8.56 5.98 4.48
C GLU A 285 8.76 6.26 5.99
N PHE A 286 8.40 7.46 6.46
CA PHE A 286 8.53 7.81 7.87
C PHE A 286 7.71 6.88 8.79
N HIS A 287 6.56 6.39 8.32
CA HIS A 287 5.61 5.60 9.11
C HIS A 287 5.69 4.08 8.87
N VAL A 288 6.67 3.62 8.08
CA VAL A 288 6.96 2.18 7.96
C VAL A 288 7.88 1.77 9.09
N ARG A 289 7.40 0.88 9.97
CA ARG A 289 8.14 0.37 11.13
C ARG A 289 8.74 -1.00 10.81
N PHE A 290 10.01 -1.18 11.14
CA PHE A 290 10.64 -2.49 11.10
C PHE A 290 10.22 -3.31 12.32
N VAL A 291 9.85 -4.57 12.09
CA VAL A 291 9.50 -5.51 13.17
C VAL A 291 10.59 -6.57 13.31
N ALA A 292 10.83 -7.39 12.29
CA ALA A 292 11.80 -8.48 12.40
C ALA A 292 12.37 -8.89 11.04
N THR A 293 13.52 -9.54 11.04
CA THR A 293 14.05 -10.22 9.85
C THR A 293 14.82 -11.46 10.22
N SER A 294 14.81 -12.47 9.35
CA SER A 294 15.67 -13.64 9.52
C SER A 294 16.04 -14.27 8.19
N PRO A 295 17.30 -14.73 8.02
CA PRO A 295 17.67 -15.63 6.93
C PRO A 295 17.35 -17.10 7.25
N ASN A 296 17.05 -17.43 8.52
CA ASN A 296 16.93 -18.81 9.00
C ASN A 296 15.49 -19.17 9.41
N ALA A 297 14.82 -18.27 10.14
CA ALA A 297 13.45 -18.49 10.59
C ALA A 297 12.48 -18.34 9.42
N THR A 298 11.49 -19.23 9.35
CA THR A 298 10.41 -19.16 8.35
C THR A 298 9.45 -18.00 8.65
N PRO A 299 8.63 -17.57 7.67
CA PRO A 299 7.60 -16.57 7.89
C PRO A 299 6.69 -16.86 9.08
N LEU A 300 6.19 -18.10 9.20
CA LEU A 300 5.31 -18.47 10.31
C LEU A 300 6.03 -18.55 11.66
N GLU A 301 7.32 -18.93 11.72
CA GLU A 301 8.12 -18.83 12.95
C GLU A 301 8.27 -17.36 13.37
N MET A 302 8.56 -16.46 12.43
CA MET A 302 8.60 -15.02 12.73
C MET A 302 7.25 -14.50 13.20
N MET A 303 6.14 -14.96 12.60
CA MET A 303 4.79 -14.58 13.01
C MET A 303 4.41 -15.06 14.41
N GLN A 304 5.04 -16.12 14.95
CA GLN A 304 4.89 -16.48 16.37
C GLN A 304 5.39 -15.35 17.27
N GLY A 305 6.58 -14.80 16.98
CA GLY A 305 7.14 -13.66 17.72
C GLY A 305 6.31 -12.38 17.55
N VAL A 306 5.81 -12.12 16.33
CA VAL A 306 4.91 -10.98 16.06
C VAL A 306 3.62 -11.10 16.87
N ARG A 307 2.96 -12.27 16.82
CA ARG A 307 1.75 -12.55 17.61
C ARG A 307 2.01 -12.37 19.09
N ALA A 308 3.09 -12.95 19.62
CA ALA A 308 3.44 -12.84 21.03
C ALA A 308 3.65 -11.38 21.47
N SER A 309 4.34 -10.56 20.65
CA SER A 309 4.53 -9.12 20.91
C SER A 309 3.18 -8.37 20.94
N VAL A 310 2.28 -8.66 19.99
CA VAL A 310 0.93 -8.07 19.96
C VAL A 310 0.11 -8.49 21.17
N GLU A 311 -0.03 -9.78 21.43
CA GLU A 311 -0.86 -10.31 22.53
C GLU A 311 -0.34 -9.90 23.90
N THR A 312 0.99 -9.90 24.11
CA THR A 312 1.60 -9.43 25.37
C THR A 312 1.30 -7.96 25.61
N THR A 313 1.50 -7.12 24.59
CA THR A 313 1.20 -5.68 24.70
C THR A 313 -0.31 -5.43 24.81
N PHE A 314 -1.15 -6.28 24.24
CA PHE A 314 -2.61 -6.16 24.37
C PHE A 314 -3.10 -6.51 25.76
N ALA A 315 -2.58 -7.60 26.35
CA ALA A 315 -2.90 -8.03 27.71
C ALA A 315 -2.32 -7.11 28.77
N THR A 316 -1.12 -6.57 28.54
CA THR A 316 -0.47 -5.56 29.40
C THR A 316 -0.20 -4.28 28.62
N PRO A 317 -1.21 -3.40 28.47
CA PRO A 317 -1.08 -2.16 27.72
C PRO A 317 0.15 -1.32 28.08
N ILE A 318 0.90 -0.88 27.06
CA ILE A 318 2.09 -0.06 27.25
C ILE A 318 1.70 1.38 27.59
N THR A 319 2.36 1.98 28.58
CA THR A 319 2.17 3.40 28.91
C THR A 319 2.97 4.28 27.95
N SER A 320 2.33 5.27 27.33
CA SER A 320 3.01 6.29 26.53
C SER A 320 2.48 7.70 26.85
N TRP A 321 3.22 8.73 26.44
CA TRP A 321 2.75 10.11 26.49
C TRP A 321 1.99 10.45 25.22
N ASP A 322 0.74 10.83 25.35
CA ASP A 322 0.02 11.42 24.25
C ASP A 322 0.41 12.90 24.16
N CYS A 323 1.25 13.23 23.17
CA CYS A 323 1.75 14.60 23.03
C CYS A 323 0.67 15.62 22.64
N GLN A 324 -0.49 15.16 22.17
CA GLN A 324 -1.63 16.00 21.82
C GLN A 324 -2.49 16.31 23.04
N SER A 325 -2.91 15.30 23.81
CA SER A 325 -3.69 15.51 25.03
C SER A 325 -2.85 15.90 26.25
N LYS A 326 -1.52 15.75 26.17
CA LYS A 326 -0.55 16.06 27.24
C LYS A 326 -0.83 15.28 28.52
N GLU A 327 -1.09 13.99 28.38
CA GLU A 327 -1.29 13.05 29.49
C GLU A 327 -0.67 11.68 29.16
N GLU A 328 -0.48 10.86 30.19
CA GLU A 328 -0.15 9.44 29.99
C GLU A 328 -1.39 8.69 29.50
N VAL A 329 -1.18 7.78 28.56
CA VAL A 329 -2.22 6.90 28.01
C VAL A 329 -1.70 5.46 27.94
N LEU A 330 -2.62 4.51 27.87
CA LEU A 330 -2.34 3.09 27.69
C LEU A 330 -2.61 2.68 26.25
N LEU A 331 -1.70 1.93 25.63
CA LEU A 331 -1.83 1.47 24.25
C LEU A 331 -1.85 -0.05 24.19
N ARG A 332 -2.76 -0.58 23.37
CA ARG A 332 -2.82 -2.01 23.06
C ARG A 332 -2.96 -2.23 21.55
N PRO A 333 -2.03 -2.95 20.89
CA PRO A 333 -2.11 -3.22 19.45
C PRO A 333 -3.05 -4.38 19.13
N TYR A 334 -3.60 -4.41 17.91
CA TYR A 334 -4.24 -5.61 17.35
C TYR A 334 -4.01 -5.72 15.83
N GLY A 335 -4.05 -6.94 15.30
CA GLY A 335 -3.89 -7.19 13.86
C GLY A 335 -5.14 -6.75 13.09
N LEU A 336 -4.99 -5.79 12.17
CA LEU A 336 -6.08 -5.36 11.28
C LEU A 336 -6.10 -6.15 9.97
N LEU A 337 -4.95 -6.21 9.29
CA LEU A 337 -4.76 -6.98 8.06
C LEU A 337 -3.30 -7.38 7.86
N PHE A 338 -3.11 -8.42 7.05
CA PHE A 338 -1.82 -9.04 6.73
C PHE A 338 -1.53 -9.00 5.22
N ALA A 339 -0.49 -8.28 4.85
CA ALA A 339 -0.07 -8.05 3.49
C ALA A 339 1.20 -8.86 3.14
N GLY A 340 1.35 -9.17 1.86
CA GLY A 340 2.49 -9.89 1.28
C GLY A 340 2.22 -10.15 -0.19
N ASP A 341 3.17 -10.73 -0.92
CA ASP A 341 2.89 -11.25 -2.24
C ASP A 341 1.92 -12.46 -2.19
N ASN A 342 1.49 -12.94 -3.35
CA ASN A 342 0.50 -14.01 -3.43
C ASN A 342 0.98 -15.34 -2.79
N PRO A 343 2.20 -15.84 -3.08
CA PRO A 343 2.79 -16.96 -2.36
C PRO A 343 2.86 -16.77 -0.84
N MET A 344 3.32 -15.60 -0.38
CA MET A 344 3.46 -15.31 1.04
C MET A 344 2.10 -15.29 1.74
N GLN A 345 1.09 -14.64 1.17
CA GLN A 345 -0.27 -14.67 1.72
C GLN A 345 -0.88 -16.07 1.69
N ALA A 346 -0.52 -16.93 0.73
CA ALA A 346 -0.93 -18.34 0.76
C ALA A 346 -0.28 -19.08 1.94
N GLU A 347 1.00 -18.85 2.21
CA GLU A 347 1.71 -19.40 3.38
C GLU A 347 1.10 -18.92 4.70
N LEU A 348 0.78 -17.62 4.81
CA LEU A 348 0.10 -17.05 5.99
C LEU A 348 -1.28 -17.67 6.25
N CYS A 349 -1.96 -18.15 5.21
CA CYS A 349 -3.27 -18.81 5.32
C CYS A 349 -3.20 -20.35 5.36
N SER A 350 -2.00 -20.94 5.47
CA SER A 350 -1.79 -22.39 5.34
C SER A 350 -2.41 -22.97 4.05
N CYS A 351 -2.39 -22.21 2.96
CA CYS A 351 -2.95 -22.59 1.67
C CYS A 351 -1.87 -23.17 0.74
N ALA A 352 -2.11 -24.35 0.20
CA ALA A 352 -1.15 -25.11 -0.62
C ALA A 352 -1.05 -24.63 -2.08
N GLY A 353 -1.91 -23.69 -2.50
CA GLY A 353 -1.85 -23.07 -3.83
C GLY A 353 -2.32 -23.96 -4.99
N LEU A 354 -1.81 -23.66 -6.19
CA LEU A 354 -2.34 -24.09 -7.50
C LEU A 354 -2.40 -25.61 -7.75
N ALA A 355 -1.56 -26.39 -7.07
CA ALA A 355 -1.49 -27.84 -7.29
C ALA A 355 -2.68 -28.60 -6.68
N THR A 356 -3.57 -27.90 -5.97
CA THR A 356 -4.68 -28.50 -5.22
C THR A 356 -6.03 -28.26 -5.87
N ASN A 357 -7.05 -28.97 -5.37
CA ASN A 357 -8.42 -28.81 -5.82
C ASN A 357 -8.94 -27.41 -5.49
N HIS A 358 -8.56 -26.82 -4.35
CA HIS A 358 -9.02 -25.50 -3.89
C HIS A 358 -7.86 -24.51 -3.70
N PRO A 359 -7.37 -23.88 -4.80
CA PRO A 359 -6.16 -23.07 -4.79
C PRO A 359 -6.34 -21.65 -4.22
N CYS A 360 -7.58 -21.23 -3.91
CA CYS A 360 -7.84 -19.91 -3.37
C CYS A 360 -7.63 -19.89 -1.85
N ARG A 361 -6.94 -18.86 -1.35
CA ARG A 361 -6.73 -18.64 0.08
C ARG A 361 -7.96 -18.07 0.78
N THR A 362 -8.91 -17.49 0.06
CA THR A 362 -10.09 -16.82 0.64
C THR A 362 -11.32 -17.71 0.63
N CYS A 363 -11.49 -18.52 -0.43
CA CYS A 363 -12.65 -19.39 -0.59
C CYS A 363 -12.26 -20.78 -1.10
N LYS A 364 -13.24 -21.68 -1.14
CA LYS A 364 -13.15 -23.06 -1.62
C LYS A 364 -13.51 -23.20 -3.10
N ALA A 365 -13.45 -22.13 -3.90
CA ALA A 365 -13.61 -22.25 -5.35
C ALA A 365 -12.54 -23.20 -5.92
N GLY A 366 -12.95 -24.15 -6.76
CA GLY A 366 -12.05 -25.23 -7.14
C GLY A 366 -12.74 -26.50 -7.63
N GLY A 367 -12.11 -27.63 -7.35
CA GLY A 367 -12.47 -28.96 -7.81
C GLY A 367 -11.30 -29.65 -8.53
N THR A 368 -11.53 -30.89 -8.97
CA THR A 368 -10.53 -31.63 -9.74
C THR A 368 -10.22 -30.92 -11.05
N GLN A 369 -9.09 -31.28 -11.68
CA GLN A 369 -8.73 -30.71 -12.99
C GLN A 369 -9.76 -31.08 -14.07
N GLU A 370 -10.40 -32.26 -13.97
CA GLU A 370 -11.51 -32.62 -14.85
C GLU A 370 -12.72 -31.72 -14.60
N HIS A 371 -13.12 -31.53 -13.34
CA HIS A 371 -14.26 -30.70 -12.97
C HIS A 371 -14.08 -29.25 -13.45
N LYS A 372 -12.92 -28.64 -13.22
CA LYS A 372 -12.59 -27.26 -13.64
C LYS A 372 -12.68 -27.04 -15.15
N LYS A 373 -12.59 -28.11 -15.95
CA LYS A 373 -12.74 -28.07 -17.41
C LYS A 373 -14.16 -28.32 -17.89
N THR A 374 -15.09 -28.71 -17.01
CA THR A 374 -16.53 -28.77 -17.34
C THR A 374 -17.10 -27.36 -17.45
N ASP A 375 -18.25 -27.21 -18.10
CA ASP A 375 -18.91 -25.91 -18.24
C ASP A 375 -19.26 -25.31 -16.86
N GLN A 376 -19.79 -26.14 -15.96
CA GLN A 376 -20.11 -25.78 -14.59
C GLN A 376 -18.85 -25.41 -13.79
N GLY A 377 -17.85 -26.28 -13.74
CA GLY A 377 -16.64 -26.04 -12.95
C GLY A 377 -15.79 -24.87 -13.47
N PHE A 378 -15.80 -24.62 -14.78
CA PHE A 378 -15.18 -23.42 -15.35
C PHE A 378 -15.92 -22.16 -14.89
N ALA A 379 -17.25 -22.13 -14.96
CA ALA A 379 -18.04 -21.01 -14.47
C ALA A 379 -17.87 -20.78 -12.95
N ASP A 380 -17.76 -21.85 -12.17
CA ASP A 380 -17.55 -21.79 -10.72
C ASP A 380 -16.19 -21.19 -10.35
N MET A 381 -15.15 -21.40 -11.17
CA MET A 381 -13.85 -20.76 -10.99
C MET A 381 -13.88 -19.24 -11.23
N LEU A 382 -14.92 -18.69 -11.87
CA LEU A 382 -15.03 -17.27 -12.22
C LEU A 382 -15.93 -16.48 -11.25
N LYS A 383 -16.34 -17.08 -10.14
CA LYS A 383 -17.12 -16.44 -9.06
C LYS A 383 -16.55 -16.83 -7.70
N ALA A 384 -16.88 -16.08 -6.65
CA ALA A 384 -16.49 -16.45 -5.29
C ALA A 384 -17.14 -17.79 -4.88
N GLY A 385 -16.36 -18.68 -4.29
CA GLY A 385 -16.86 -19.91 -3.66
C GLY A 385 -17.19 -19.71 -2.17
N GLU A 386 -17.50 -20.80 -1.47
CA GLU A 386 -17.67 -20.80 -0.01
C GLU A 386 -16.41 -20.29 0.70
N LEU A 387 -16.54 -19.34 1.63
CA LEU A 387 -15.40 -18.76 2.34
C LEU A 387 -14.66 -19.82 3.19
N ARG A 388 -13.35 -19.68 3.28
CA ARG A 388 -12.53 -20.43 4.25
C ARG A 388 -12.63 -19.76 5.62
N THR A 389 -12.50 -20.55 6.68
CA THR A 389 -12.47 -20.06 8.06
C THR A 389 -11.18 -20.52 8.74
N SER A 390 -10.67 -19.70 9.66
CA SER A 390 -9.47 -20.04 10.44
C SER A 390 -9.66 -21.29 11.30
N GLU A 391 -10.87 -21.50 11.83
CA GLU A 391 -11.27 -22.72 12.55
C GLU A 391 -11.20 -23.96 11.64
N GLY A 392 -11.81 -23.89 10.45
CA GLY A 392 -11.82 -25.02 9.50
C GLY A 392 -10.41 -25.41 9.03
N THR A 393 -9.54 -24.42 8.82
CA THR A 393 -8.12 -24.66 8.51
C THR A 393 -7.40 -25.31 9.68
N THR A 394 -7.60 -24.81 10.92
CA THR A 394 -7.00 -25.40 12.13
C THR A 394 -7.42 -26.86 12.31
N GLN A 395 -8.71 -27.17 12.13
CA GLN A 395 -9.22 -28.54 12.22
C GLN A 395 -8.61 -29.45 11.15
N CYS A 396 -8.44 -28.96 9.92
CA CYS A 396 -7.82 -29.72 8.85
C CYS A 396 -6.35 -30.06 9.14
N VAL A 397 -5.60 -29.11 9.70
CA VAL A 397 -4.20 -29.32 10.11
C VAL A 397 -4.12 -30.29 11.29
N PHE A 398 -5.00 -30.14 12.28
CA PHE A 398 -5.10 -31.07 13.41
C PHE A 398 -5.37 -32.50 12.94
N ASN A 399 -6.34 -32.69 12.04
CA ASN A 399 -6.63 -34.01 11.46
C ASN A 399 -5.40 -34.59 10.76
N SER A 400 -4.65 -33.78 10.02
CA SER A 400 -3.42 -34.22 9.35
C SER A 400 -2.34 -34.67 10.35
N LEU A 401 -2.18 -33.96 11.46
CA LEU A 401 -1.29 -34.36 12.55
C LEU A 401 -1.72 -35.68 13.19
N MET A 402 -3.01 -35.88 13.41
CA MET A 402 -3.53 -37.15 13.95
C MET A 402 -3.38 -38.30 12.96
N THR A 403 -3.61 -38.05 11.67
CA THR A 403 -3.38 -39.04 10.60
C THR A 403 -1.91 -39.44 10.52
N ALA A 404 -0.97 -38.52 10.75
CA ALA A 404 0.47 -38.81 10.71
C ALA A 404 0.93 -39.87 11.74
N LEU A 405 0.13 -40.12 12.78
CA LEU A 405 0.42 -41.14 13.80
C LEU A 405 0.05 -42.57 13.33
N GLN A 406 -0.74 -42.70 12.27
CA GLN A 406 -1.27 -43.97 11.77
C GLN A 406 -0.31 -44.68 10.79
N PRO A 407 -0.48 -46.00 10.53
CA PRO A 407 0.29 -46.75 9.53
C PRO A 407 0.10 -46.28 8.09
N ASN A 408 1.18 -46.29 7.29
CA ASN A 408 1.12 -46.22 5.82
C ASN A 408 0.34 -45.02 5.24
N VAL A 409 0.39 -43.87 5.91
CA VAL A 409 -0.46 -42.70 5.60
C VAL A 409 0.12 -41.67 4.63
N ALA A 410 1.32 -41.89 4.08
CA ALA A 410 1.99 -40.89 3.25
C ALA A 410 1.13 -40.45 2.04
N THR A 411 0.50 -41.39 1.35
CA THR A 411 -0.40 -41.11 0.22
C THR A 411 -1.67 -40.39 0.69
N THR A 412 -2.28 -40.86 1.78
CA THR A 412 -3.48 -40.26 2.37
C THR A 412 -3.28 -38.79 2.74
N LEU A 413 -2.12 -38.44 3.30
CA LEU A 413 -1.79 -37.05 3.64
C LEU A 413 -1.61 -36.18 2.40
N VAL A 414 -0.97 -36.69 1.34
CA VAL A 414 -0.83 -35.98 0.06
C VAL A 414 -2.20 -35.76 -0.60
N GLU A 415 -3.06 -36.76 -0.55
CA GLU A 415 -4.45 -36.67 -1.04
C GLU A 415 -5.26 -35.66 -0.22
N ALA A 416 -5.17 -35.67 1.10
CA ALA A 416 -5.85 -34.71 1.96
C ALA A 416 -5.45 -33.25 1.65
N VAL A 417 -4.16 -32.98 1.43
CA VAL A 417 -3.68 -31.65 1.00
C VAL A 417 -4.24 -31.30 -0.38
N ARG A 418 -4.24 -32.25 -1.32
CA ARG A 418 -4.78 -32.05 -2.67
C ARG A 418 -6.28 -31.75 -2.63
N GLU A 419 -7.04 -32.46 -1.81
CA GLU A 419 -8.48 -32.32 -1.69
C GLU A 419 -8.87 -31.02 -1.00
N THR A 420 -8.29 -30.72 0.16
CA THR A 420 -8.67 -29.56 0.98
C THR A 420 -8.01 -28.24 0.53
N GLY A 421 -6.86 -28.33 -0.14
CA GLY A 421 -6.00 -27.19 -0.46
C GLY A 421 -5.26 -26.60 0.74
N ILE A 422 -5.25 -27.28 1.90
CA ILE A 422 -4.59 -26.83 3.12
C ILE A 422 -3.25 -27.54 3.28
N LYS A 423 -2.20 -26.76 3.53
CA LYS A 423 -0.86 -27.24 3.90
C LYS A 423 -0.20 -26.22 4.81
N ASP A 424 0.10 -26.64 6.04
CA ASP A 424 0.63 -25.76 7.07
C ASP A 424 2.15 -25.89 7.20
N ALA A 425 2.88 -24.78 7.06
CA ALA A 425 4.34 -24.80 7.07
C ALA A 425 4.95 -25.02 8.48
N MET A 426 4.17 -24.81 9.55
CA MET A 426 4.58 -25.14 10.92
C MET A 426 4.38 -26.64 11.20
N ALA A 427 3.26 -27.21 10.76
CA ALA A 427 2.94 -28.61 11.00
C ALA A 427 3.69 -29.57 10.06
N GLN A 428 3.95 -29.18 8.80
CA GLN A 428 4.48 -30.10 7.79
C GLN A 428 5.80 -30.79 8.19
N PRO A 429 6.83 -30.10 8.71
CA PRO A 429 8.05 -30.77 9.12
C PRO A 429 7.86 -31.77 10.27
N ILE A 430 6.87 -31.54 11.14
CA ILE A 430 6.50 -32.47 12.22
C ILE A 430 5.82 -33.69 11.60
N ILE A 431 4.86 -33.48 10.68
CA ILE A 431 4.19 -34.57 9.94
C ILE A 431 5.22 -35.42 9.20
N ASP A 432 6.15 -34.81 8.47
CA ASP A 432 7.21 -35.51 7.72
C ASP A 432 8.10 -36.34 8.65
N HIS A 433 8.45 -35.78 9.82
CA HIS A 433 9.25 -36.49 10.83
C HIS A 433 8.49 -37.70 11.40
N LEU A 434 7.23 -37.53 11.79
CA LEU A 434 6.39 -38.59 12.37
C LEU A 434 6.17 -39.73 11.35
N VAL A 435 5.89 -39.40 10.09
CA VAL A 435 5.72 -40.40 9.02
C VAL A 435 7.01 -41.20 8.80
N LYS A 436 8.16 -40.51 8.79
CA LYS A 436 9.47 -41.15 8.63
C LYS A 436 9.82 -42.06 9.81
N LEU A 437 9.72 -41.54 11.03
CA LEU A 437 10.00 -42.28 12.27
C LEU A 437 9.08 -43.50 12.40
N GLY A 438 7.79 -43.31 12.11
CA GLY A 438 6.81 -44.39 12.10
C GLY A 438 7.12 -45.48 11.08
N SER A 439 7.73 -45.16 9.94
CA SER A 439 8.20 -46.15 8.97
C SER A 439 9.45 -46.89 9.47
N GLU A 440 10.36 -46.19 10.15
CA GLU A 440 11.60 -46.76 10.69
C GLU A 440 11.34 -47.74 11.84
N LEU A 441 10.49 -47.38 12.80
CA LEU A 441 10.16 -48.22 13.96
C LEU A 441 9.50 -49.56 13.59
N ARG A 442 8.87 -49.64 12.42
CA ARG A 442 8.22 -50.86 11.90
C ARG A 442 9.17 -51.78 11.14
N LYS A 443 10.39 -51.34 10.83
CA LYS A 443 11.38 -52.17 10.14
C LYS A 443 12.12 -53.01 11.16
N SER A 444 12.20 -54.32 10.92
CA SER A 444 13.15 -55.17 11.64
C SER A 444 14.56 -54.94 11.10
N SER A 445 15.54 -54.98 11.99
CA SER A 445 16.97 -54.96 11.63
C SER A 445 17.70 -56.11 12.32
N PRO A 446 18.92 -56.48 11.89
CA PRO A 446 19.69 -57.57 12.50
C PRO A 446 19.98 -57.37 14.01
N THR A 447 19.83 -56.14 14.51
CA THR A 447 20.11 -55.75 15.91
C THR A 447 18.88 -55.29 16.68
N GLN A 448 17.70 -55.22 16.05
CA GLN A 448 16.47 -54.71 16.66
C GLN A 448 15.21 -55.35 16.05
N THR A 449 14.35 -55.90 16.90
CA THR A 449 12.99 -56.33 16.53
C THR A 449 12.10 -55.14 16.22
N ALA A 450 11.22 -55.27 15.22
CA ALA A 450 10.25 -54.24 14.89
C ALA A 450 9.31 -53.97 16.08
N HIS A 451 8.97 -52.71 16.32
CA HIS A 451 8.04 -52.31 17.35
C HIS A 451 6.61 -52.77 17.03
N THR A 452 5.82 -53.03 18.08
CA THR A 452 4.39 -53.31 17.92
C THR A 452 3.63 -52.05 17.50
N PRO A 453 2.44 -52.17 16.86
CA PRO A 453 1.64 -51.00 16.49
C PRO A 453 1.36 -50.04 17.66
N ASP A 454 1.09 -50.57 18.85
CA ASP A 454 0.80 -49.77 20.04
C ASP A 454 2.05 -49.04 20.56
N GLU A 455 3.21 -49.69 20.53
CA GLU A 455 4.49 -49.05 20.87
C GLU A 455 4.84 -47.92 19.90
N VAL A 456 4.68 -48.14 18.60
CA VAL A 456 4.89 -47.10 17.57
C VAL A 456 3.97 -45.92 17.84
N MET A 457 2.68 -46.18 18.06
CA MET A 457 1.69 -45.13 18.34
C MET A 457 2.06 -44.33 19.59
N ALA A 458 2.48 -44.99 20.67
CA ALA A 458 2.90 -44.34 21.91
C ALA A 458 4.14 -43.45 21.70
N ILE A 459 5.16 -43.95 20.97
CA ILE A 459 6.38 -43.18 20.65
C ILE A 459 6.03 -41.96 19.80
N LEU A 460 5.26 -42.12 18.73
CA LEU A 460 4.87 -41.00 17.85
C LEU A 460 4.03 -39.96 18.59
N THR A 461 3.15 -40.39 19.50
CA THR A 461 2.36 -39.48 20.35
C THR A 461 3.29 -38.69 21.28
N ALA A 462 4.26 -39.35 21.91
CA ALA A 462 5.23 -38.69 22.79
C ALA A 462 6.07 -37.65 22.01
N GLU A 463 6.50 -37.96 20.79
CA GLU A 463 7.21 -37.02 19.91
C GLU A 463 6.35 -35.80 19.54
N LEU A 464 5.07 -36.01 19.22
CA LEU A 464 4.15 -34.91 18.93
C LEU A 464 3.92 -34.02 20.17
N LEU A 465 3.72 -34.62 21.35
CA LEU A 465 3.58 -33.89 22.62
C LEU A 465 4.87 -33.14 22.96
N GLN A 466 6.04 -33.71 22.67
CA GLN A 466 7.32 -33.03 22.86
C GLN A 466 7.46 -31.83 21.91
N ALA A 467 7.01 -31.97 20.66
CA ALA A 467 6.99 -30.86 19.71
C ALA A 467 6.07 -29.71 20.18
N GLN A 468 4.93 -30.02 20.82
CA GLN A 468 4.05 -29.04 21.46
C GLN A 468 4.67 -28.41 22.72
N GLY A 469 5.34 -29.21 23.55
CA GLY A 469 5.92 -28.76 24.83
C GLY A 469 7.16 -27.86 24.71
N LYS A 470 7.84 -27.83 23.55
CA LYS A 470 9.03 -26.98 23.28
C LYS A 470 8.70 -25.49 23.06
N GLY A 471 7.50 -25.04 23.43
CA GLY A 471 7.08 -23.64 23.31
C GLY A 471 6.78 -23.16 21.89
N ALA A 472 6.90 -24.03 20.87
CA ALA A 472 6.46 -23.73 19.51
C ALA A 472 5.01 -24.16 19.33
N GLY A 473 4.17 -23.24 18.86
CA GLY A 473 2.93 -23.63 18.19
C GLY A 473 3.26 -24.59 17.04
N VAL A 474 2.61 -25.75 17.03
CA VAL A 474 2.77 -26.78 15.98
C VAL A 474 1.94 -26.48 14.73
N ILE A 475 1.07 -25.49 14.80
CA ILE A 475 0.18 -25.00 13.74
C ILE A 475 0.49 -23.52 13.51
N ASN A 476 0.14 -23.01 12.33
CA ASN A 476 0.16 -21.59 12.02
C ASN A 476 -0.39 -20.71 13.16
N PRO A 477 0.40 -19.78 13.70
CA PRO A 477 -0.01 -18.95 14.84
C PRO A 477 -1.16 -17.99 14.51
N LEU A 478 -1.41 -17.68 13.23
CA LEU A 478 -2.40 -16.67 12.84
C LEU A 478 -3.84 -17.20 12.83
N THR A 479 -4.04 -18.52 12.79
CA THR A 479 -5.41 -19.11 12.77
C THR A 479 -6.12 -19.06 14.12
N SER A 480 -5.40 -18.73 15.19
CA SER A 480 -5.92 -18.63 16.56
C SER A 480 -5.58 -17.31 17.23
N MET A 481 -5.19 -16.29 16.44
CA MET A 481 -4.93 -14.94 16.93
C MET A 481 -6.25 -14.21 17.13
N ASP A 482 -6.48 -13.65 18.32
CA ASP A 482 -7.76 -13.00 18.66
C ASP A 482 -8.04 -11.78 17.76
N GLY A 483 -9.29 -11.64 17.33
CA GLY A 483 -9.74 -10.60 16.38
C GLY A 483 -9.29 -10.75 14.92
N VAL A 484 -8.54 -11.80 14.59
CA VAL A 484 -8.01 -12.07 13.24
C VAL A 484 -8.69 -13.30 12.63
N ASP A 485 -9.21 -13.17 11.42
CA ASP A 485 -9.49 -14.31 10.54
C ASP A 485 -8.58 -14.21 9.32
N ILE A 486 -7.53 -15.04 9.29
CA ILE A 486 -6.44 -14.87 8.32
C ILE A 486 -6.92 -15.01 6.86
N HIS A 487 -8.00 -15.74 6.61
CA HIS A 487 -8.59 -15.89 5.28
C HIS A 487 -9.33 -14.64 4.79
N LEU A 488 -9.86 -13.84 5.73
CA LEU A 488 -10.59 -12.59 5.47
C LEU A 488 -9.71 -11.34 5.67
N ASP A 489 -8.59 -11.49 6.38
CA ASP A 489 -7.68 -10.42 6.74
C ASP A 489 -6.38 -10.43 5.92
N THR A 490 -6.32 -11.21 4.83
CA THR A 490 -5.25 -11.20 3.81
C THR A 490 -5.74 -10.70 2.44
N PRO A 491 -6.04 -9.40 2.30
CA PRO A 491 -6.71 -8.84 1.13
C PRO A 491 -5.94 -9.06 -0.18
N THR A 492 -6.65 -9.04 -1.32
CA THR A 492 -6.06 -9.16 -2.66
C THR A 492 -5.15 -7.97 -2.99
N GLU A 493 -3.85 -8.11 -2.71
CA GLU A 493 -2.84 -7.09 -2.97
C GLU A 493 -2.70 -6.78 -4.47
N ILE A 494 -2.69 -5.49 -4.83
CA ILE A 494 -2.83 -5.03 -6.22
C ILE A 494 -1.51 -4.94 -7.02
N LEU A 495 -0.35 -4.76 -6.40
CA LEU A 495 0.96 -4.73 -7.07
C LEU A 495 1.30 -6.08 -7.70
N HIS A 496 1.20 -7.17 -6.94
CA HIS A 496 1.58 -8.52 -7.35
C HIS A 496 0.46 -9.23 -8.12
N THR A 497 -0.79 -8.88 -7.88
CA THR A 497 -1.95 -9.47 -8.56
C THR A 497 -2.26 -8.77 -9.86
N ILE A 498 -2.31 -7.44 -9.87
CA ILE A 498 -2.69 -6.65 -11.04
C ILE A 498 -1.46 -6.32 -11.89
N LEU A 499 -0.50 -5.55 -11.37
CA LEU A 499 0.60 -5.02 -12.18
C LEU A 499 1.62 -6.12 -12.57
N LEU A 500 2.16 -6.84 -11.58
CA LEU A 500 3.10 -7.95 -11.79
C LEU A 500 2.40 -9.29 -12.06
N GLY A 501 1.08 -9.28 -12.24
CA GLY A 501 0.26 -10.42 -12.60
C GLY A 501 -0.46 -10.18 -13.91
N ILE A 502 -1.71 -9.72 -13.83
CA ILE A 502 -2.60 -9.50 -14.98
C ILE A 502 -1.96 -8.66 -16.08
N VAL A 503 -1.50 -7.45 -15.76
CA VAL A 503 -0.89 -6.53 -16.73
C VAL A 503 0.37 -7.15 -17.35
N LYS A 504 1.19 -7.81 -16.53
CA LYS A 504 2.39 -8.54 -16.97
C LYS A 504 2.04 -9.70 -17.93
N TYR A 505 0.97 -10.46 -17.70
CA TYR A 505 0.56 -11.55 -18.59
C TYR A 505 0.06 -11.02 -19.94
N PHE A 506 -0.78 -9.98 -19.94
CA PHE A 506 -1.25 -9.33 -21.17
C PHE A 506 -0.12 -8.61 -21.92
N TRP A 507 0.86 -8.05 -21.21
CA TRP A 507 2.10 -7.56 -21.80
C TRP A 507 2.83 -8.67 -22.56
N GLY A 508 3.03 -9.84 -21.94
CA GLY A 508 3.65 -11.00 -22.60
C GLY A 508 2.91 -11.42 -23.88
N GLN A 509 1.57 -11.46 -23.84
CA GLN A 509 0.74 -11.77 -25.01
C GLN A 509 0.89 -10.72 -26.11
N THR A 510 0.92 -9.44 -25.72
CA THR A 510 1.05 -8.30 -26.64
C THR A 510 2.40 -8.32 -27.32
N VAL A 511 3.49 -8.47 -26.56
CA VAL A 511 4.85 -8.54 -27.13
C VAL A 511 4.98 -9.72 -28.08
N TRP A 512 4.42 -10.88 -27.76
CA TRP A 512 4.41 -12.03 -28.66
C TRP A 512 3.71 -11.72 -30.00
N LEU A 513 2.56 -11.02 -29.96
CA LEU A 513 1.85 -10.59 -31.17
C LEU A 513 2.67 -9.59 -31.99
N LEU A 514 3.29 -8.61 -31.34
CA LEU A 514 4.12 -7.60 -31.99
C LEU A 514 5.34 -8.24 -32.68
N ASP A 515 6.01 -9.19 -32.02
CA ASP A 515 7.14 -9.93 -32.58
C ASP A 515 6.67 -10.79 -33.78
N LYS A 516 5.53 -11.49 -33.65
CA LYS A 516 4.95 -12.31 -34.72
C LYS A 516 4.58 -11.48 -35.95
N ASN A 517 4.01 -10.30 -35.74
CA ASN A 517 3.54 -9.41 -36.81
C ASN A 517 4.61 -8.44 -37.32
N LYS A 518 5.85 -8.50 -36.78
CA LYS A 518 6.96 -7.59 -37.08
C LYS A 518 6.60 -6.11 -36.88
N SER A 519 5.72 -5.80 -35.93
CA SER A 519 5.22 -4.44 -35.65
C SER A 519 5.84 -3.80 -34.40
N PHE A 520 6.87 -4.43 -33.83
CA PHE A 520 7.49 -3.97 -32.58
C PHE A 520 8.17 -2.60 -32.71
N GLU A 521 8.77 -2.28 -33.86
CA GLU A 521 9.39 -0.97 -34.10
C GLU A 521 8.35 0.16 -34.13
N THR A 522 7.19 -0.09 -34.75
CA THR A 522 6.04 0.84 -34.74
C THR A 522 5.54 1.07 -33.31
N PHE A 523 5.40 -0.01 -32.53
CA PHE A 523 5.05 0.08 -31.11
C PHE A 523 6.05 0.93 -30.32
N GLN A 524 7.36 0.70 -30.51
CA GLN A 524 8.41 1.48 -29.83
C GLN A 524 8.37 2.96 -30.21
N ALA A 525 8.18 3.28 -31.49
CA ALA A 525 8.05 4.66 -31.95
C ALA A 525 6.83 5.36 -31.34
N ARG A 526 5.68 4.67 -31.24
CA ARG A 526 4.48 5.19 -30.56
C ARG A 526 4.71 5.40 -29.08
N LEU A 527 5.31 4.43 -28.38
CA LEU A 527 5.62 4.57 -26.96
C LEU A 527 6.60 5.73 -26.69
N ASN A 528 7.54 5.98 -27.60
CA ASN A 528 8.44 7.14 -27.55
C ASN A 528 7.73 8.48 -27.71
N SER A 529 6.50 8.48 -28.23
CA SER A 529 5.71 9.67 -28.60
C SER A 529 4.54 9.94 -27.65
N ILE A 530 4.34 9.09 -26.65
CA ILE A 530 3.29 9.28 -25.64
C ILE A 530 3.53 10.58 -24.87
N VAL A 531 2.47 11.39 -24.76
CA VAL A 531 2.46 12.56 -23.89
C VAL A 531 2.44 12.09 -22.44
N SER A 532 3.45 12.48 -21.64
CA SER A 532 3.54 12.10 -20.22
C SER A 532 2.84 13.07 -19.27
N ASP A 533 2.56 14.30 -19.72
CA ASP A 533 1.91 15.32 -18.91
C ASP A 533 0.53 14.83 -18.43
N GLY A 534 0.22 15.06 -17.17
CA GLY A 534 -1.02 14.59 -16.55
C GLY A 534 -1.05 13.11 -16.14
N LEU A 535 -0.01 12.29 -16.40
CA LEU A 535 0.06 10.91 -15.92
C LEU A 535 0.68 10.75 -14.52
N ASN A 536 1.38 11.78 -14.02
CA ASN A 536 2.17 11.75 -12.79
C ASN A 536 3.14 10.56 -12.70
N VAL A 537 3.78 10.21 -13.83
CA VAL A 537 4.83 9.19 -13.91
C VAL A 537 6.19 9.84 -14.18
N PRO A 538 7.31 9.21 -13.76
CA PRO A 538 8.62 9.59 -14.27
C PRO A 538 8.65 9.53 -15.79
N LYS A 539 9.59 10.26 -16.41
CA LYS A 539 9.80 10.21 -17.87
C LYS A 539 9.82 8.76 -18.36
N ILE A 540 8.92 8.44 -19.30
CA ILE A 540 8.75 7.09 -19.85
C ILE A 540 10.02 6.68 -20.58
N PRO A 541 10.78 5.68 -20.08
CA PRO A 541 12.01 5.24 -20.71
C PRO A 541 11.67 4.17 -21.76
N ALA A 542 10.94 4.57 -22.80
CA ALA A 542 10.36 3.66 -23.79
C ALA A 542 11.41 2.74 -24.45
N ASP A 543 12.55 3.28 -24.90
CA ASP A 543 13.63 2.48 -25.48
C ASP A 543 14.16 1.41 -24.51
N TYR A 544 14.30 1.74 -23.22
CA TYR A 544 14.67 0.78 -22.16
C TYR A 544 13.58 -0.27 -21.98
N MET A 545 12.31 0.13 -21.91
CA MET A 545 11.19 -0.80 -21.71
C MET A 545 11.07 -1.80 -22.85
N CYS A 546 11.28 -1.34 -24.08
CA CYS A 546 11.29 -2.18 -25.28
C CYS A 546 12.50 -3.12 -25.31
N HIS A 547 13.69 -2.64 -24.96
CA HIS A 547 14.91 -3.45 -24.93
C HIS A 547 14.87 -4.51 -23.84
N TYR A 548 14.42 -4.16 -22.63
CA TYR A 548 14.32 -5.05 -21.47
C TYR A 548 12.88 -5.55 -21.24
N ARG A 549 12.15 -5.86 -22.32
CA ARG A 549 10.72 -6.24 -22.28
C ARG A 549 10.38 -7.44 -21.39
N GLY A 550 11.35 -8.33 -21.10
CA GLY A 550 11.19 -9.43 -20.13
C GLY A 550 11.52 -9.07 -18.67
N GLY A 551 12.11 -7.91 -18.40
CA GLY A 551 12.64 -7.50 -17.10
C GLY A 551 11.93 -6.30 -16.46
N LEU A 552 10.69 -6.03 -16.85
CA LEU A 552 9.94 -4.87 -16.35
C LEU A 552 9.49 -5.07 -14.90
N VAL A 553 9.34 -3.95 -14.18
CA VAL A 553 8.95 -3.89 -12.77
C VAL A 553 7.61 -3.17 -12.60
N GLY A 554 7.02 -3.20 -11.39
CA GLY A 554 5.68 -2.67 -11.12
C GLY A 554 5.43 -1.26 -11.66
N LYS A 555 6.36 -0.31 -11.46
CA LYS A 555 6.23 1.06 -11.99
C LYS A 555 6.12 1.14 -13.52
N HIS A 556 6.78 0.24 -14.25
CA HIS A 556 6.68 0.18 -15.71
C HIS A 556 5.31 -0.34 -16.12
N PHE A 557 4.81 -1.39 -15.47
CA PHE A 557 3.47 -1.93 -15.73
C PHE A 557 2.35 -0.95 -15.36
N LYS A 558 2.52 -0.17 -14.28
CA LYS A 558 1.62 0.94 -13.91
C LYS A 558 1.60 2.06 -14.95
N THR A 559 2.71 2.27 -15.66
CA THR A 559 2.75 3.22 -16.79
C THR A 559 2.07 2.60 -18.01
N ILE A 560 2.38 1.34 -18.34
CA ILE A 560 1.82 0.61 -19.47
C ILE A 560 0.29 0.55 -19.37
N SER A 561 -0.28 0.25 -18.21
CA SER A 561 -1.74 0.17 -18.02
C SER A 561 -2.49 1.46 -18.35
N GLN A 562 -1.82 2.62 -18.28
CA GLN A 562 -2.42 3.93 -18.56
C GLN A 562 -2.26 4.36 -20.03
N VAL A 563 -1.37 3.73 -20.80
CA VAL A 563 -0.97 4.25 -22.14
C VAL A 563 -1.00 3.20 -23.24
N MET A 564 -1.14 1.91 -22.91
CA MET A 564 -1.00 0.83 -23.88
C MET A 564 -1.96 0.96 -25.05
N ALA A 565 -3.23 1.29 -24.80
CA ALA A 565 -4.26 1.35 -25.83
C ALA A 565 -3.88 2.30 -26.99
N PHE A 566 -3.28 3.45 -26.68
CA PHE A 566 -2.80 4.42 -27.68
C PHE A 566 -1.64 3.92 -28.55
N THR A 567 -0.92 2.91 -28.08
CA THR A 567 0.27 2.38 -28.77
C THR A 567 -0.04 1.17 -29.66
N VAL A 568 -1.12 0.41 -29.37
CA VAL A 568 -1.40 -0.88 -30.02
C VAL A 568 -2.75 -0.97 -30.76
N TYR A 569 -3.54 0.10 -30.84
CA TYR A 569 -4.92 0.09 -31.33
C TYR A 569 -5.17 -0.58 -32.70
N ASP A 570 -4.16 -0.64 -33.57
CA ASP A 570 -4.17 -1.28 -34.89
C ASP A 570 -3.06 -2.35 -35.05
N LEU A 571 -2.32 -2.66 -33.98
CA LEU A 571 -1.19 -3.62 -34.00
C LEU A 571 -1.54 -4.99 -33.43
N VAL A 572 -2.68 -5.09 -32.73
CA VAL A 572 -3.16 -6.31 -32.08
C VAL A 572 -4.61 -6.63 -32.48
N PRO A 573 -5.07 -7.89 -32.33
CA PRO A 573 -6.46 -8.24 -32.56
C PRO A 573 -7.43 -7.46 -31.66
N PRO A 574 -8.67 -7.21 -32.10
CA PRO A 574 -9.67 -6.45 -31.34
C PRO A 574 -9.88 -6.95 -29.91
N GLU A 575 -9.82 -8.26 -29.68
CA GLU A 575 -9.99 -8.86 -28.36
C GLU A 575 -8.88 -8.44 -27.39
N VAL A 576 -7.65 -8.32 -27.89
CA VAL A 576 -6.49 -7.89 -27.09
C VAL A 576 -6.53 -6.39 -26.83
N LEU A 577 -6.98 -5.59 -27.80
CA LEU A 577 -7.23 -4.16 -27.58
C LEU A 577 -8.32 -3.96 -26.50
N ASN A 578 -9.45 -4.66 -26.63
CA ASN A 578 -10.53 -4.64 -25.65
C ASN A 578 -10.02 -5.03 -24.26
N ALA A 579 -9.14 -6.04 -24.16
CA ALA A 579 -8.53 -6.39 -22.88
C ALA A 579 -7.71 -5.23 -22.30
N TRP A 580 -6.91 -4.52 -23.11
CA TRP A 580 -6.18 -3.34 -22.63
C TRP A 580 -7.08 -2.17 -22.24
N LEU A 581 -8.20 -1.97 -22.94
CA LEU A 581 -9.20 -0.97 -22.57
C LEU A 581 -9.81 -1.26 -21.20
N VAL A 582 -10.21 -2.51 -20.97
CA VAL A 582 -10.76 -2.97 -19.69
C VAL A 582 -9.70 -2.97 -18.59
N ILE A 583 -8.45 -3.37 -18.87
CA ILE A 583 -7.33 -3.30 -17.92
C ILE A 583 -7.09 -1.86 -17.46
N GLY A 584 -7.12 -0.89 -18.37
CA GLY A 584 -6.95 0.52 -18.03
C GLY A 584 -8.05 1.00 -17.08
N ARG A 585 -9.32 0.68 -17.39
CA ARG A 585 -10.47 1.00 -16.52
C ARG A 585 -10.36 0.31 -15.14
N LEU A 586 -10.05 -0.98 -15.11
CA LEU A 586 -9.85 -1.74 -13.88
C LEU A 586 -8.72 -1.12 -13.04
N THR A 587 -7.62 -0.71 -13.68
CA THR A 587 -6.48 -0.09 -12.99
C THR A 587 -6.86 1.25 -12.36
N VAL A 588 -7.66 2.09 -13.03
CA VAL A 588 -8.17 3.33 -12.43
C VAL A 588 -9.03 3.03 -11.20
N LEU A 589 -10.04 2.16 -11.35
CA LEU A 589 -10.93 1.80 -10.23
C LEU A 589 -10.16 1.31 -9.00
N LEU A 590 -9.13 0.47 -9.19
CA LEU A 590 -8.33 -0.09 -8.09
C LEU A 590 -7.36 0.89 -7.45
N TRP A 591 -7.03 2.00 -8.11
CA TRP A 591 -6.16 3.05 -7.58
C TRP A 591 -6.93 4.28 -7.08
N HIS A 592 -8.26 4.18 -6.93
CA HIS A 592 -9.02 5.20 -6.22
C HIS A 592 -8.44 5.42 -4.82
N THR A 593 -8.30 6.69 -4.43
CA THR A 593 -7.86 7.08 -3.09
C THR A 593 -9.04 7.26 -2.13
N GLU A 594 -10.22 7.53 -2.68
CA GLU A 594 -11.48 7.75 -1.98
C GLU A 594 -12.64 7.19 -2.82
N ILE A 595 -13.69 6.74 -2.14
CA ILE A 595 -14.92 6.15 -2.69
C ILE A 595 -16.09 6.89 -2.06
N GLU A 596 -16.93 7.52 -2.89
CA GLU A 596 -18.08 8.32 -2.42
C GLU A 596 -19.32 7.48 -2.14
N ASP A 597 -19.47 6.35 -2.83
CA ASP A 597 -20.59 5.43 -2.69
C ASP A 597 -20.06 4.02 -2.94
N ILE A 598 -19.94 3.25 -1.86
CA ILE A 598 -19.36 1.91 -1.90
C ILE A 598 -20.19 0.93 -2.73
N ASP A 599 -21.51 1.04 -2.73
CA ASP A 599 -22.38 0.12 -3.46
C ASP A 599 -22.31 0.40 -4.95
N LYS A 600 -22.37 1.67 -5.35
CA LYS A 600 -22.17 2.07 -6.74
C LYS A 600 -20.77 1.70 -7.23
N TYR A 601 -19.74 1.97 -6.43
CA TYR A 601 -18.36 1.66 -6.78
C TYR A 601 -18.12 0.16 -6.94
N THR A 602 -18.60 -0.66 -5.99
CA THR A 602 -18.42 -2.12 -6.07
C THR A 602 -19.22 -2.74 -7.19
N ALA A 603 -20.44 -2.27 -7.47
CA ALA A 603 -21.20 -2.68 -8.65
C ALA A 603 -20.43 -2.37 -9.95
N GLU A 604 -19.84 -1.18 -10.05
CA GLU A 604 -19.01 -0.82 -11.22
C GLU A 604 -17.76 -1.70 -11.32
N LEU A 605 -17.07 -1.95 -10.21
CA LEU A 605 -15.90 -2.79 -10.16
C LEU A 605 -16.21 -4.25 -10.52
N GLU A 606 -17.31 -4.81 -10.01
CA GLU A 606 -17.79 -6.16 -10.35
C GLU A 606 -18.11 -6.28 -11.83
N LEU A 607 -18.78 -5.28 -12.42
CA LEU A 607 -19.01 -5.23 -13.87
C LEU A 607 -17.68 -5.22 -14.64
N CYS A 608 -16.74 -4.35 -14.25
CA CYS A 608 -15.43 -4.27 -14.91
C CYS A 608 -14.61 -5.57 -14.77
N ILE A 609 -14.68 -6.25 -13.63
CA ILE A 609 -14.04 -7.55 -13.41
C ILE A 609 -14.68 -8.61 -14.31
N ASN A 610 -16.01 -8.63 -14.41
CA ASN A 610 -16.73 -9.56 -15.28
C ASN A 610 -16.39 -9.32 -16.76
N ASP A 611 -16.34 -8.05 -17.21
CA ASP A 611 -15.89 -7.69 -18.55
C ASP A 611 -14.47 -8.19 -18.81
N PHE A 612 -13.58 -8.01 -17.83
CA PHE A 612 -12.20 -8.46 -17.92
C PHE A 612 -12.07 -9.99 -18.00
N ILE A 613 -12.85 -10.71 -17.20
CA ILE A 613 -12.91 -12.18 -17.26
C ILE A 613 -13.43 -12.63 -18.63
N ASN A 614 -14.51 -12.01 -19.12
CA ASN A 614 -15.12 -12.38 -20.39
C ASN A 614 -14.17 -12.11 -21.58
N VAL A 615 -13.48 -10.97 -21.62
CA VAL A 615 -12.48 -10.72 -22.68
C VAL A 615 -11.26 -11.65 -22.55
N THR A 616 -10.93 -12.09 -21.33
CA THR A 616 -9.90 -13.12 -21.11
C THR A 616 -10.32 -14.47 -21.67
N CYS A 617 -11.61 -14.85 -21.61
CA CYS A 617 -12.13 -16.06 -22.27
C CYS A 617 -11.89 -16.04 -23.79
N LEU A 618 -11.98 -14.86 -24.43
CA LEU A 618 -11.68 -14.69 -25.86
C LEU A 618 -10.17 -14.73 -26.15
N CYS A 619 -9.35 -14.19 -25.25
CA CYS A 619 -7.91 -14.04 -25.46
C CYS A 619 -7.10 -15.31 -25.14
N SER A 620 -7.35 -15.91 -23.98
CA SER A 620 -6.64 -17.10 -23.48
C SER A 620 -7.42 -17.72 -22.31
N PRO A 621 -8.42 -18.58 -22.57
CA PRO A 621 -9.27 -19.14 -21.51
C PRO A 621 -8.50 -20.04 -20.53
N SER A 622 -7.38 -20.64 -20.95
CA SER A 622 -6.55 -21.52 -20.12
C SER A 622 -5.90 -20.79 -18.94
N ILE A 623 -5.63 -19.49 -19.06
CA ILE A 623 -4.99 -18.71 -18.01
C ILE A 623 -5.87 -18.55 -16.77
N LEU A 624 -7.20 -18.59 -16.95
CA LEU A 624 -8.19 -18.45 -15.88
C LEU A 624 -8.17 -19.65 -14.91
N LEU A 625 -7.74 -20.83 -15.38
CA LEU A 625 -7.60 -22.02 -14.53
C LEU A 625 -6.17 -22.22 -14.00
N THR A 626 -5.16 -21.75 -14.75
CA THR A 626 -3.75 -22.01 -14.44
C THR A 626 -3.09 -20.93 -13.59
N LYS A 627 -3.70 -19.73 -13.49
CA LYS A 627 -3.19 -18.62 -12.68
C LYS A 627 -4.28 -18.15 -11.69
N PRO A 628 -4.03 -18.23 -10.36
CA PRO A 628 -5.05 -17.93 -9.35
C PRO A 628 -5.32 -16.43 -9.23
N LYS A 629 -4.40 -15.59 -9.74
CA LYS A 629 -4.52 -14.13 -9.74
C LYS A 629 -5.81 -13.64 -10.41
N PHE A 630 -6.31 -14.35 -11.41
CA PHE A 630 -7.58 -14.01 -12.08
C PHE A 630 -8.77 -14.29 -11.17
N HIS A 631 -8.75 -15.40 -10.44
CA HIS A 631 -9.78 -15.69 -9.46
C HIS A 631 -9.75 -14.69 -8.29
N PHE A 632 -8.58 -14.25 -7.83
CA PHE A 632 -8.48 -13.27 -6.73
C PHE A 632 -9.17 -11.93 -7.02
N LEU A 633 -9.39 -11.58 -8.29
CA LEU A 633 -10.14 -10.38 -8.66
C LEU A 633 -11.56 -10.38 -8.09
N VAL A 634 -12.22 -11.53 -8.07
CA VAL A 634 -13.63 -11.64 -7.64
C VAL A 634 -13.82 -11.30 -6.16
N HIS A 635 -12.73 -11.28 -5.38
CA HIS A 635 -12.73 -10.92 -3.97
C HIS A 635 -12.42 -9.44 -3.70
N LEU A 636 -12.00 -8.66 -4.71
CA LEU A 636 -11.69 -7.23 -4.53
C LEU A 636 -12.88 -6.40 -4.00
N PRO A 637 -14.12 -6.57 -4.50
CA PRO A 637 -15.29 -5.86 -3.96
C PRO A 637 -15.50 -6.14 -2.46
N PHE A 638 -15.34 -7.40 -2.05
CA PHE A 638 -15.41 -7.80 -0.64
C PHE A 638 -14.33 -7.10 0.21
N TYR A 639 -13.07 -7.14 -0.23
CA TYR A 639 -11.98 -6.51 0.52
C TYR A 639 -12.06 -4.99 0.56
N ILE A 640 -12.55 -4.34 -0.49
CA ILE A 640 -12.69 -2.88 -0.53
C ILE A 640 -13.79 -2.41 0.42
N ARG A 641 -14.92 -3.13 0.51
CA ARG A 641 -15.93 -2.88 1.56
C ARG A 641 -15.33 -3.04 2.96
N ARG A 642 -14.49 -4.07 3.15
CA ARG A 642 -13.93 -4.44 4.44
C ARG A 642 -12.82 -3.50 4.93
N PHE A 643 -11.95 -3.00 4.05
CA PHE A 643 -10.74 -2.25 4.40
C PHE A 643 -10.64 -0.86 3.78
N GLY A 644 -11.59 -0.44 2.95
CA GLY A 644 -11.50 0.78 2.17
C GLY A 644 -10.78 0.61 0.81
N PRO A 645 -10.43 1.71 0.13
CA PRO A 645 -9.83 1.66 -1.21
C PRO A 645 -8.59 0.76 -1.29
N ALA A 646 -8.41 0.05 -2.41
CA ALA A 646 -7.42 -1.02 -2.52
C ALA A 646 -5.95 -0.58 -2.33
N ILE A 647 -5.67 0.71 -2.51
CA ILE A 647 -4.35 1.30 -2.22
C ILE A 647 -3.94 1.16 -0.75
N LEU A 648 -4.90 1.08 0.19
CA LEU A 648 -4.63 0.95 1.64
C LEU A 648 -3.92 -0.38 1.99
N PHE A 649 -4.18 -1.43 1.21
CA PHE A 649 -3.55 -2.74 1.34
C PHE A 649 -2.59 -3.07 0.19
N SER A 650 -2.11 -2.08 -0.56
CA SER A 650 -1.01 -2.27 -1.51
C SER A 650 0.34 -2.43 -0.81
N THR A 651 1.22 -3.27 -1.36
CA THR A 651 2.57 -3.50 -0.82
C THR A 651 3.65 -2.59 -1.42
N GLU A 652 3.29 -1.64 -2.30
CA GLU A 652 4.24 -0.71 -2.95
C GLU A 652 5.08 0.07 -1.92
N ARG A 653 4.49 0.49 -0.79
CA ARG A 653 5.21 1.20 0.29
C ARG A 653 6.31 0.35 0.92
N TYR A 654 6.02 -0.92 1.22
CA TYR A 654 6.96 -1.84 1.86
C TYR A 654 8.07 -2.26 0.89
N GLU A 655 7.73 -2.49 -0.39
CA GLU A 655 8.71 -2.77 -1.43
C GLU A 655 9.68 -1.61 -1.67
N SER A 656 9.18 -0.37 -1.60
CA SER A 656 10.04 0.81 -1.67
C SER A 656 11.02 0.92 -0.49
N TYR A 657 10.62 0.37 0.67
CA TYR A 657 11.39 0.35 1.91
C TYR A 657 12.44 -0.76 1.95
N ASN A 658 12.30 -1.82 1.14
CA ASN A 658 13.32 -2.87 0.98
C ASN A 658 14.70 -2.33 0.55
N ALA A 659 14.79 -1.11 0.01
CA ALA A 659 16.07 -0.44 -0.22
C ALA A 659 16.80 -0.05 1.09
N VAL A 660 16.06 0.40 2.11
CA VAL A 660 16.60 0.74 3.44
C VAL A 660 17.09 -0.52 4.15
N PHE A 661 16.30 -1.59 4.11
CA PHE A 661 16.70 -2.91 4.61
C PHE A 661 18.00 -3.40 3.94
N ARG A 662 18.08 -3.36 2.61
CA ARG A 662 19.27 -3.77 1.87
C ARG A 662 20.50 -2.99 2.29
N ALA A 663 20.36 -1.68 2.48
CA ALA A 663 21.46 -0.86 2.96
C ALA A 663 21.92 -1.31 4.37
N ALA A 664 20.99 -1.59 5.29
CA ALA A 664 21.32 -2.12 6.62
C ALA A 664 22.05 -3.48 6.55
N SER A 665 21.62 -4.38 5.66
CA SER A 665 22.25 -5.69 5.48
C SER A 665 23.65 -5.58 4.86
N ILE A 666 23.79 -4.87 3.72
CA ILE A 666 25.03 -4.75 2.95
C ILE A 666 26.17 -4.16 3.76
N TYR A 667 25.87 -3.12 4.57
CA TYR A 667 26.86 -2.35 5.32
C TYR A 667 27.08 -2.86 6.76
N SER A 668 26.45 -3.98 7.14
CA SER A 668 26.71 -4.71 8.39
C SER A 668 27.99 -5.56 8.30
N ASN A 669 28.41 -6.15 9.44
CA ASN A 669 29.49 -7.14 9.45
C ASN A 669 29.03 -8.55 9.02
N ARG A 670 27.72 -8.76 8.87
CA ARG A 670 27.05 -10.01 8.45
C ARG A 670 27.25 -11.23 9.37
N LEU A 671 27.74 -11.03 10.59
CA LEU A 671 27.91 -12.11 11.58
C LEU A 671 26.61 -12.45 12.31
N ALA A 672 25.75 -11.45 12.54
CA ALA A 672 24.45 -11.61 13.18
C ALA A 672 23.40 -10.77 12.43
N PRO A 673 23.05 -11.14 11.19
CA PRO A 673 22.30 -10.27 10.28
C PRO A 673 20.96 -9.81 10.86
N SER A 674 20.19 -10.73 11.47
CA SER A 674 18.92 -10.39 12.12
C SER A 674 19.08 -9.32 13.21
N ARG A 675 20.04 -9.52 14.12
CA ARG A 675 20.33 -8.60 15.24
C ARG A 675 20.83 -7.25 14.77
N ASP A 676 21.83 -7.26 13.88
CA ASP A 676 22.50 -6.05 13.43
C ASP A 676 21.53 -5.16 12.63
N ILE A 677 20.65 -5.77 11.83
CA ILE A 677 19.59 -5.07 11.12
C ILE A 677 18.54 -4.50 12.10
N ALA A 678 18.10 -5.29 13.08
CA ALA A 678 17.13 -4.82 14.09
C ALA A 678 17.66 -3.60 14.87
N TRP A 679 18.92 -3.65 15.34
CA TRP A 679 19.58 -2.52 15.99
C TRP A 679 19.73 -1.31 15.06
N THR A 680 20.03 -1.55 13.79
CA THR A 680 20.15 -0.50 12.78
C THR A 680 18.83 0.26 12.63
N PHE A 681 17.70 -0.45 12.54
CA PHE A 681 16.37 0.17 12.48
C PHE A 681 15.95 0.84 13.79
N ALA A 682 16.29 0.24 14.95
CA ALA A 682 16.07 0.89 16.25
C ALA A 682 16.81 2.24 16.34
N GLY A 683 18.02 2.33 15.76
CA GLY A 683 18.78 3.57 15.64
C GLY A 683 18.12 4.61 14.72
N ILE A 684 17.58 4.19 13.56
CA ILE A 684 16.81 5.07 12.67
C ILE A 684 15.64 5.69 13.43
N ASP A 685 14.84 4.83 14.05
CA ASP A 685 13.60 5.24 14.68
C ASP A 685 13.84 6.11 15.90
N ARG A 686 14.92 5.84 16.67
CA ARG A 686 15.36 6.71 17.76
C ARG A 686 15.70 8.11 17.26
N VAL A 687 16.53 8.23 16.21
CA VAL A 687 16.92 9.55 15.68
C VAL A 687 15.71 10.28 15.11
N LYS A 688 14.83 9.60 14.35
CA LYS A 688 13.57 10.18 13.88
C LYS A 688 12.73 10.69 15.06
N HIS A 689 12.53 9.88 16.09
CA HIS A 689 11.73 10.23 17.27
C HIS A 689 12.27 11.46 17.99
N ILE A 690 13.58 11.48 18.29
CA ILE A 690 14.23 12.60 18.99
C ILE A 690 14.17 13.88 18.15
N THR A 691 14.56 13.80 16.86
CA THR A 691 14.67 14.98 15.99
C THR A 691 13.34 15.64 15.71
N THR A 692 12.25 14.87 15.64
CA THR A 692 10.91 15.42 15.41
C THR A 692 10.17 15.80 16.69
N GLY A 693 10.86 15.86 17.84
CA GLY A 693 10.27 16.31 19.09
C GLY A 693 9.40 15.27 19.81
N GLY A 694 9.64 13.99 19.55
CA GLY A 694 8.98 12.90 20.24
C GLY A 694 9.33 12.84 21.72
N TRP A 695 8.37 12.42 22.54
CA TRP A 695 8.52 12.33 23.99
C TRP A 695 8.96 10.93 24.42
N TRP A 696 9.77 10.84 25.48
CA TRP A 696 10.12 9.59 26.15
C TRP A 696 10.18 9.81 27.67
N LYS A 697 10.05 8.73 28.43
CA LYS A 697 10.13 8.79 29.90
C LYS A 697 11.60 8.82 30.31
N ASP A 698 12.05 9.92 30.90
CA ASP A 698 13.38 10.01 31.48
C ASP A 698 13.45 9.12 32.72
N LEU A 699 14.23 8.04 32.61
CA LEU A 699 14.37 7.04 33.67
C LEU A 699 14.97 7.61 34.97
N ARG A 700 15.72 8.73 34.91
CA ARG A 700 16.31 9.36 36.10
C ARG A 700 15.27 10.12 36.90
N THR A 701 14.42 10.87 36.22
CA THR A 701 13.44 11.76 36.87
C THR A 701 12.05 11.16 36.97
N GLY A 702 11.78 10.10 36.21
CA GLY A 702 10.45 9.52 36.02
C GLY A 702 9.50 10.40 35.20
N LYS A 703 9.97 11.55 34.70
CA LYS A 703 9.17 12.53 33.98
C LYS A 703 9.28 12.33 32.48
N TRP A 704 8.27 12.77 31.74
CA TRP A 704 8.32 12.82 30.29
C TRP A 704 9.20 13.98 29.82
N ALA A 705 10.11 13.69 28.91
CA ALA A 705 11.03 14.65 28.32
C ALA A 705 11.00 14.54 26.79
N HIS A 706 11.45 15.60 26.12
CA HIS A 706 11.67 15.64 24.68
C HIS A 706 12.99 16.36 24.38
N ALA A 707 13.41 16.34 23.13
CA ALA A 707 14.65 16.97 22.71
C ALA A 707 14.61 18.50 22.93
N SER A 708 15.78 19.08 23.18
CA SER A 708 16.00 20.53 23.25
C SER A 708 15.56 21.24 21.96
N LEU A 709 15.28 22.54 22.08
CA LEU A 709 14.82 23.34 20.95
C LEU A 709 15.84 23.39 19.80
N ASN A 710 17.16 23.33 20.07
CA ASN A 710 18.16 23.31 19.01
C ASN A 710 18.07 22.05 18.15
N VAL A 711 17.87 20.88 18.77
CA VAL A 711 17.69 19.61 18.05
C VAL A 711 16.43 19.65 17.20
N MET A 712 15.30 20.08 17.78
CA MET A 712 14.01 20.12 17.09
C MET A 712 13.99 21.16 15.95
N ASN A 713 14.54 22.35 16.17
CA ASN A 713 14.57 23.40 15.15
C ASN A 713 15.58 23.11 14.04
N HIS A 714 16.55 22.22 14.27
CA HIS A 714 17.58 21.94 13.26
C HIS A 714 16.98 21.41 11.96
N ILE A 715 16.06 20.46 12.03
CA ILE A 715 15.43 19.85 10.84
C ILE A 715 14.54 20.85 10.08
N LEU A 716 13.94 21.83 10.77
CA LEU A 716 13.12 22.88 10.16
C LEU A 716 13.95 23.83 9.29
N HIS A 717 15.18 24.14 9.71
CA HIS A 717 16.06 25.08 9.03
C HIS A 717 17.05 24.41 8.06
N HIS A 718 17.14 23.07 8.05
CA HIS A 718 18.08 22.33 7.20
C HIS A 718 17.35 21.27 6.36
N PRO A 719 16.72 21.64 5.22
CA PRO A 719 15.95 20.73 4.38
C PRO A 719 16.73 19.50 3.90
N HIS A 720 18.05 19.63 3.69
CA HIS A 720 18.90 18.50 3.32
C HIS A 720 18.99 17.45 4.44
N HIS A 721 19.08 17.87 5.70
CA HIS A 721 19.10 16.96 6.85
C HIS A 721 17.72 16.37 7.13
N ALA A 722 16.65 17.15 6.98
CA ALA A 722 15.28 16.62 7.03
C ALA A 722 15.08 15.50 6.00
N LYS A 723 15.55 15.71 4.76
CA LYS A 723 15.51 14.69 3.71
C LYS A 723 16.30 13.43 4.06
N LEU A 724 17.42 13.54 4.78
CA LEU A 724 18.19 12.37 5.25
C LEU A 724 17.38 11.51 6.23
N LEU A 725 16.39 12.05 6.94
CA LEU A 725 15.52 11.31 7.85
C LEU A 725 14.23 10.81 7.20
N GLY A 726 14.07 11.03 5.89
CA GLY A 726 12.84 10.71 5.16
C GLY A 726 11.71 11.72 5.40
N LEU A 727 12.01 12.91 5.96
CA LEU A 727 11.02 13.97 6.16
C LEU A 727 10.83 14.78 4.86
N PRO A 728 9.61 15.27 4.59
CA PRO A 728 9.35 16.14 3.45
C PRO A 728 10.19 17.44 3.57
N SER A 729 10.98 17.72 2.54
CA SER A 729 11.92 18.85 2.49
C SER A 729 11.53 19.94 1.49
N LYS A 730 10.47 19.72 0.71
CA LYS A 730 9.91 20.74 -0.18
C LYS A 730 8.78 21.45 0.55
N ALA A 731 8.84 22.78 0.60
CA ALA A 731 7.68 23.57 0.99
C ALA A 731 6.50 23.17 0.09
N PRO A 732 5.28 23.01 0.63
CA PRO A 732 4.11 22.71 -0.18
C PRO A 732 4.00 23.73 -1.32
N LEU A 733 3.67 23.23 -2.51
CA LEU A 733 3.39 24.09 -3.64
C LEU A 733 2.05 24.76 -3.36
N ILE A 734 2.05 26.08 -3.21
CA ILE A 734 0.84 26.86 -2.99
C ILE A 734 0.24 27.15 -4.37
N PRO A 735 -1.07 26.94 -4.60
CA PRO A 735 -1.72 27.36 -5.84
C PRO A 735 -1.38 28.81 -6.20
N GLY A 736 -1.03 29.06 -7.47
CA GLY A 736 -0.56 30.36 -7.94
C GLY A 736 0.90 30.70 -7.63
N LYS A 737 1.62 29.88 -6.87
CA LYS A 737 3.06 30.07 -6.66
C LYS A 737 3.83 29.92 -7.97
N GLN A 738 4.55 30.96 -8.34
CA GLN A 738 5.43 30.96 -9.50
C GLN A 738 6.72 30.24 -9.17
N LEU A 739 7.12 29.29 -10.02
CA LEU A 739 8.25 28.43 -9.67
C LEU A 739 9.62 28.97 -10.08
N LYS A 740 9.72 29.83 -11.11
CA LYS A 740 10.89 30.69 -11.48
C LYS A 740 10.49 31.75 -12.52
N THR A 741 10.83 33.02 -12.32
CA THR A 741 10.80 34.09 -13.33
C THR A 741 12.06 34.05 -14.20
N LEU A 742 11.92 34.22 -15.53
CA LEU A 742 13.05 34.14 -16.48
C LEU A 742 14.11 35.23 -16.26
N THR A 743 13.77 36.33 -15.60
CA THR A 743 14.66 37.46 -15.29
C THR A 743 15.86 37.11 -14.41
N HIS A 744 15.81 36.04 -13.62
CA HIS A 744 16.90 35.69 -12.70
C HIS A 744 18.07 34.93 -13.36
N LEU A 745 17.97 34.57 -14.64
CA LEU A 745 19.01 33.84 -15.38
C LEU A 745 19.93 34.74 -16.23
N VAL A 746 19.56 35.99 -16.46
CA VAL A 746 20.34 36.91 -17.31
C VAL A 746 21.54 37.51 -16.57
N LEU A 747 21.49 37.63 -15.23
CA LEU A 747 22.58 38.23 -14.45
C LEU A 747 23.68 37.24 -14.00
N THR A 748 23.46 35.91 -14.08
CA THR A 748 24.44 34.92 -13.57
C THR A 748 24.98 33.93 -14.60
N ARG A 749 24.77 34.14 -15.91
CA ARG A 749 25.47 33.38 -16.95
C ARG A 749 26.07 34.30 -18.00
N LYS A 750 27.26 34.83 -17.69
CA LYS A 750 28.21 35.22 -18.72
C LYS A 750 28.61 33.96 -19.50
N ILE A 751 28.23 33.95 -20.78
CA ILE A 751 28.89 33.34 -21.93
C ILE A 751 29.00 31.80 -21.92
N GLY A 752 28.21 31.15 -22.77
CA GLY A 752 28.41 29.75 -23.17
C GLY A 752 27.14 29.04 -23.67
N TYR A 753 26.87 29.15 -24.97
CA TYR A 753 26.05 28.28 -25.83
C TYR A 753 24.69 27.77 -25.30
N ILE A 754 23.62 28.45 -25.71
CA ILE A 754 22.24 27.91 -25.70
C ILE A 754 22.05 27.09 -26.98
N THR A 755 21.86 25.77 -26.85
CA THR A 755 21.36 24.90 -27.91
C THR A 755 19.86 24.59 -27.71
N PRO A 756 19.09 24.37 -28.81
CA PRO A 756 17.62 24.31 -28.77
C PRO A 756 17.10 23.02 -28.13
N TYR A 757 15.96 23.12 -27.43
CA TYR A 757 15.17 21.96 -27.00
C TYR A 757 14.53 21.25 -28.22
N PRO A 758 14.49 19.90 -28.28
CA PRO A 758 13.88 19.20 -29.40
C PRO A 758 12.34 19.18 -29.31
N SER A 759 11.71 19.90 -30.25
CA SER A 759 10.50 19.56 -31.00
C SER A 759 9.30 18.94 -30.26
N HIS A 760 8.46 19.80 -29.68
CA HIS A 760 7.05 19.86 -30.09
C HIS A 760 6.98 20.74 -31.35
N PRO A 761 6.07 20.55 -32.32
CA PRO A 761 5.99 21.39 -33.53
C PRO A 761 5.40 22.79 -33.26
N LEU A 762 5.76 23.40 -32.13
CA LEU A 762 5.58 24.81 -31.80
C LEU A 762 6.83 25.31 -31.08
N SER A 763 7.98 25.28 -31.77
CA SER A 763 9.16 26.06 -31.36
C SER A 763 9.14 27.36 -32.14
N MET A 764 8.50 28.39 -31.57
CA MET A 764 8.73 29.76 -32.02
C MET A 764 10.21 30.10 -31.81
N LYS A 765 10.86 30.54 -32.90
CA LYS A 765 12.23 31.06 -32.89
C LYS A 765 12.39 32.11 -31.78
N GLN A 766 13.38 31.90 -30.91
CA GLN A 766 13.84 32.88 -29.93
C GLN A 766 14.29 34.15 -30.65
N SER A 767 13.44 35.16 -30.59
CA SER A 767 13.81 36.56 -30.76
C SER A 767 13.41 37.28 -29.47
N SER A 768 14.22 38.22 -29.05
CA SER A 768 14.05 39.05 -27.86
C SER A 768 12.68 39.76 -27.88
N PHE A 769 11.71 39.25 -27.13
CA PHE A 769 10.42 39.91 -26.96
C PHE A 769 10.50 40.90 -25.79
N ILE A 770 10.64 42.18 -26.14
CA ILE A 770 10.02 43.26 -25.38
C ILE A 770 8.50 43.08 -25.56
N ILE A 771 7.77 43.22 -24.45
CA ILE A 771 6.32 43.01 -24.33
C ILE A 771 5.56 43.85 -25.36
N SER A 772 4.91 43.22 -26.35
CA SER A 772 3.77 43.86 -27.04
C SER A 772 2.77 42.93 -27.74
N ASP A 773 3.02 41.66 -28.04
CA ASP A 773 2.22 40.97 -29.08
C ASP A 773 1.34 39.76 -28.65
N SER A 774 1.04 39.59 -27.36
CA SER A 774 -0.02 38.62 -26.97
C SER A 774 -1.41 39.23 -27.22
N LEU A 775 -2.01 38.90 -28.37
CA LEU A 775 -3.31 39.41 -28.84
C LEU A 775 -4.46 39.17 -27.82
N ALA A 776 -4.38 38.11 -27.02
CA ALA A 776 -5.38 37.74 -26.01
C ALA A 776 -5.32 38.63 -24.76
N VAL A 777 -4.11 38.98 -24.31
CA VAL A 777 -3.89 39.87 -23.16
C VAL A 777 -4.22 41.31 -23.52
N LYS A 778 -3.90 41.75 -24.75
CA LYS A 778 -4.36 43.04 -25.30
C LYS A 778 -5.89 43.18 -25.29
N LYS A 779 -6.65 42.13 -25.65
CA LYS A 779 -8.12 42.16 -25.61
C LYS A 779 -8.70 42.15 -24.19
N SER A 780 -8.12 41.39 -23.25
CA SER A 780 -8.60 41.30 -21.86
C SER A 780 -8.25 42.51 -21.00
N LEU A 781 -7.16 43.23 -21.30
CA LEU A 781 -6.75 44.42 -20.53
C LEU A 781 -7.56 45.69 -20.90
N ILE A 782 -8.28 45.68 -22.03
CA ILE A 782 -9.10 46.83 -22.47
C ILE A 782 -10.39 46.96 -21.63
N SER A 783 -10.76 45.96 -20.83
CA SER A 783 -12.01 45.95 -20.04
C SER A 783 -11.86 46.15 -18.53
N THR A 784 -10.66 46.41 -18.00
CA THR A 784 -10.45 46.67 -16.55
C THR A 784 -9.97 48.10 -16.31
N PRO A 785 -10.73 48.96 -15.59
CA PRO A 785 -10.41 50.38 -15.44
C PRO A 785 -9.15 50.74 -14.62
N ASP A 786 -8.50 49.80 -13.93
CA ASP A 786 -7.51 50.12 -12.88
C ASP A 786 -6.10 49.53 -13.07
N ILE A 787 -5.64 49.24 -14.29
CA ILE A 787 -4.26 48.77 -14.52
C ILE A 787 -3.40 49.91 -15.09
N PRO A 788 -2.35 50.39 -14.39
CA PRO A 788 -1.46 51.42 -14.90
C PRO A 788 -0.83 51.00 -16.23
N ALA A 789 -0.74 51.95 -17.16
CA ALA A 789 -0.41 51.74 -18.57
C ALA A 789 0.98 51.12 -18.88
N ILE A 790 1.79 50.71 -17.90
CA ILE A 790 3.06 50.00 -18.12
C ILE A 790 3.32 49.00 -16.96
N ALA A 791 2.52 47.94 -16.87
CA ALA A 791 2.92 46.76 -16.09
C ALA A 791 3.80 45.87 -16.98
N SER A 792 5.09 45.76 -16.67
CA SER A 792 6.06 45.00 -17.47
C SER A 792 5.95 43.50 -17.21
N TRP A 793 4.92 42.81 -17.74
CA TRP A 793 4.76 41.36 -17.59
C TRP A 793 5.94 40.55 -18.14
N SER A 794 6.47 39.61 -17.35
CA SER A 794 7.54 38.70 -17.75
C SER A 794 7.02 37.27 -17.94
N PRO A 795 7.48 36.53 -18.97
CA PRO A 795 7.09 35.13 -19.11
C PRO A 795 7.60 34.29 -17.94
N ALA A 796 6.72 33.45 -17.39
CA ALA A 796 7.05 32.50 -16.34
C ALA A 796 7.17 31.09 -16.91
N LYS A 797 8.06 30.27 -16.33
CA LYS A 797 8.29 28.90 -16.81
C LYS A 797 7.15 27.95 -16.44
N ALA A 798 6.58 28.13 -15.26
CA ALA A 798 5.54 27.27 -14.72
C ALA A 798 4.82 27.95 -13.53
N VAL A 799 3.60 27.48 -13.26
CA VAL A 799 2.76 27.88 -12.13
C VAL A 799 2.16 26.63 -11.48
N THR A 800 1.83 26.72 -10.19
CA THR A 800 1.11 25.66 -9.47
C THR A 800 -0.40 25.81 -9.66
N ALA A 801 -1.07 24.77 -10.16
CA ALA A 801 -2.53 24.65 -10.28
C ALA A 801 -3.21 24.44 -8.92
N ALA A 802 -4.55 24.51 -8.89
CA ALA A 802 -5.35 24.31 -7.68
C ALA A 802 -5.13 22.92 -7.05
N SER A 803 -4.91 21.88 -7.86
CA SER A 803 -4.57 20.52 -7.41
C SER A 803 -3.15 20.40 -6.80
N GLY A 804 -2.31 21.42 -6.96
CA GLY A 804 -0.88 21.37 -6.64
C GLY A 804 0.01 20.93 -7.81
N ASP A 805 -0.57 20.60 -8.97
CA ASP A 805 0.19 20.25 -10.17
C ASP A 805 1.04 21.43 -10.67
N VAL A 806 2.21 21.12 -11.23
CA VAL A 806 3.05 22.14 -11.87
C VAL A 806 2.71 22.20 -13.35
N VAL A 807 2.15 23.32 -13.78
CA VAL A 807 1.66 23.55 -15.14
C VAL A 807 2.62 24.49 -15.88
N SER A 808 2.95 24.15 -17.12
CA SER A 808 3.86 24.94 -17.98
C SER A 808 3.20 25.25 -19.33
N PRO A 809 3.69 26.23 -20.11
CA PRO A 809 3.26 26.39 -21.49
C PRO A 809 3.42 25.09 -22.28
N GLY A 810 2.39 24.71 -23.03
CA GLY A 810 2.28 23.43 -23.74
C GLY A 810 1.56 22.33 -22.97
N SER A 811 1.36 22.47 -21.66
CA SER A 811 0.62 21.49 -20.86
C SER A 811 -0.89 21.56 -21.14
N TYR A 812 -1.55 20.41 -21.02
CA TYR A 812 -3.02 20.31 -21.05
C TYR A 812 -3.57 20.31 -19.61
N ALA A 813 -4.63 21.07 -19.38
CA ALA A 813 -5.23 21.24 -18.07
C ALA A 813 -6.76 21.17 -18.11
N ILE A 814 -7.36 20.80 -16.98
CA ILE A 814 -8.77 21.08 -16.70
C ILE A 814 -8.83 22.49 -16.10
N ILE A 815 -9.74 23.31 -16.63
CA ILE A 815 -9.83 24.74 -16.32
C ILE A 815 -11.26 25.14 -15.96
N ARG A 816 -11.39 26.20 -15.17
CA ARG A 816 -12.63 26.97 -15.04
C ARG A 816 -12.73 27.93 -16.23
N SER A 817 -13.45 27.53 -17.27
CA SER A 817 -13.43 28.17 -18.59
C SER A 817 -13.81 29.66 -18.63
N GLU A 818 -14.66 30.12 -17.72
CA GLU A 818 -15.13 31.51 -17.62
C GLU A 818 -14.48 32.27 -16.44
N GLY A 819 -13.65 31.59 -15.64
CA GLY A 819 -13.04 32.13 -14.43
C GLY A 819 -13.97 32.11 -13.20
N GLY A 820 -13.40 31.92 -12.02
CA GLY A 820 -14.13 31.90 -10.74
C GLY A 820 -14.77 30.55 -10.40
N GLU A 821 -15.09 30.34 -9.12
CA GLU A 821 -15.40 29.03 -8.53
C GLU A 821 -16.56 28.26 -9.20
N HIS A 822 -17.57 28.98 -9.69
CA HIS A 822 -18.79 28.41 -10.29
C HIS A 822 -18.70 28.19 -11.81
N SER A 823 -17.60 28.57 -12.45
CA SER A 823 -17.45 28.40 -13.89
C SER A 823 -17.44 26.92 -14.30
N PRO A 824 -18.02 26.56 -15.47
CA PRO A 824 -17.97 25.20 -15.96
C PRO A 824 -16.54 24.74 -16.23
N TRP A 825 -16.31 23.45 -15.99
CA TRP A 825 -15.01 22.81 -16.17
C TRP A 825 -14.86 22.40 -17.64
N ARG A 826 -13.76 22.81 -18.26
CA ARG A 826 -13.41 22.45 -19.64
C ARG A 826 -11.95 22.04 -19.75
N PHE A 827 -11.57 21.48 -20.88
CA PHE A 827 -10.19 21.16 -21.20
C PHE A 827 -9.53 22.37 -21.88
N GLY A 828 -8.27 22.65 -21.54
CA GLY A 828 -7.51 23.77 -22.10
C GLY A 828 -6.04 23.45 -22.35
N LEU A 829 -5.46 24.09 -23.37
CA LEU A 829 -4.03 24.11 -23.67
C LEU A 829 -3.41 25.41 -23.15
N ILE A 830 -2.44 25.30 -22.26
CA ILE A 830 -1.74 26.47 -21.72
C ILE A 830 -0.81 27.05 -22.80
N ARG A 831 -1.12 28.25 -23.27
CA ARG A 831 -0.33 28.93 -24.31
C ARG A 831 0.79 29.77 -23.72
N GLU A 832 0.48 30.51 -22.66
CA GLU A 832 1.40 31.49 -22.09
C GLU A 832 1.13 31.65 -20.59
N ILE A 833 2.19 31.89 -19.82
CA ILE A 833 2.11 32.25 -18.40
C ILE A 833 2.89 33.55 -18.22
N LEU A 834 2.21 34.59 -17.77
CA LEU A 834 2.76 35.92 -17.53
C LEU A 834 2.76 36.25 -16.04
N ALA A 835 3.87 36.78 -15.56
CA ALA A 835 4.11 37.14 -14.17
C ALA A 835 4.59 38.59 -14.05
N ASP A 836 4.12 39.31 -13.03
CA ASP A 836 4.67 40.62 -12.67
C ASP A 836 6.12 40.45 -12.15
N PRO A 837 7.10 41.21 -12.66
CA PRO A 837 8.49 41.17 -12.21
C PRO A 837 8.74 41.87 -10.87
N LEU A 838 7.81 42.68 -10.35
CA LEU A 838 7.97 43.35 -9.05
C LEU A 838 7.65 42.40 -7.88
N PRO A 839 8.22 42.61 -6.67
CA PRO A 839 8.04 41.72 -5.52
C PRO A 839 6.63 41.72 -4.91
N ASN A 840 5.63 42.30 -5.58
CA ASN A 840 4.25 42.34 -5.12
C ASN A 840 3.47 41.11 -5.62
N PRO A 841 2.53 40.57 -4.84
CA PRO A 841 1.84 39.31 -5.13
C PRO A 841 0.68 39.53 -6.12
N LEU A 842 0.90 40.20 -7.25
CA LEU A 842 -0.12 40.20 -8.30
C LEU A 842 -0.15 38.81 -8.97
N PRO A 843 -1.34 38.21 -9.14
CA PRO A 843 -1.47 36.83 -9.60
C PRO A 843 -0.98 36.71 -11.05
N ALA A 844 -0.25 35.63 -11.34
CA ALA A 844 0.16 35.31 -12.71
C ALA A 844 -1.07 35.24 -13.63
N LYS A 845 -0.97 35.74 -14.86
CA LYS A 845 -2.03 35.62 -15.86
C LYS A 845 -1.69 34.51 -16.84
N ILE A 846 -2.66 33.66 -17.13
CA ILE A 846 -2.45 32.44 -17.91
C ILE A 846 -3.35 32.50 -19.13
N THR A 847 -2.75 32.55 -20.32
CA THR A 847 -3.50 32.47 -21.58
C THR A 847 -3.76 30.99 -21.89
N VAL A 848 -5.02 30.61 -22.01
CA VAL A 848 -5.45 29.25 -22.28
C VAL A 848 -6.27 29.19 -23.56
N GLN A 849 -5.96 28.23 -24.42
CA GLN A 849 -6.78 27.89 -25.58
C GLN A 849 -7.72 26.75 -25.24
N HIS A 850 -8.98 26.87 -25.63
CA HIS A 850 -10.02 25.92 -25.23
C HIS A 850 -10.07 24.72 -26.17
N PHE A 851 -10.44 23.59 -25.59
CA PHE A 851 -10.87 22.41 -26.31
C PHE A 851 -12.40 22.28 -26.27
N GLU A 852 -12.99 21.83 -27.37
CA GLU A 852 -14.39 21.42 -27.47
C GLU A 852 -14.51 19.91 -27.30
N LEU A 853 -15.42 19.48 -26.43
CA LEU A 853 -15.68 18.07 -26.16
C LEU A 853 -16.70 17.53 -27.17
N ASN A 854 -16.36 16.43 -27.83
CA ASN A 854 -17.25 15.76 -28.78
C ASN A 854 -18.35 14.98 -28.08
N SER A 855 -19.51 14.86 -28.73
CA SER A 855 -20.70 14.16 -28.22
C SER A 855 -20.59 12.63 -28.24
N HIS A 856 -19.54 12.07 -28.85
CA HIS A 856 -19.33 10.63 -28.97
C HIS A 856 -17.92 10.23 -28.54
N ARG A 857 -17.80 9.00 -28.04
CA ARG A 857 -16.50 8.39 -27.73
C ARG A 857 -15.78 7.98 -29.01
N HIS A 858 -14.47 7.84 -28.92
CA HIS A 858 -13.63 7.37 -30.02
C HIS A 858 -14.09 5.97 -30.48
N PRO A 859 -14.26 5.72 -31.79
CA PRO A 859 -14.85 4.47 -32.31
C PRO A 859 -14.01 3.19 -32.10
N VAL A 860 -12.82 3.30 -31.51
CA VAL A 860 -11.83 2.20 -31.39
C VAL A 860 -11.30 2.16 -29.96
N LEU A 861 -10.83 3.30 -29.45
CA LEU A 861 -10.33 3.42 -28.09
C LEU A 861 -11.43 3.64 -27.04
N ASP A 862 -12.67 3.91 -27.47
CA ASP A 862 -13.83 4.08 -26.60
C ASP A 862 -13.63 5.08 -25.45
N MET A 863 -12.88 6.16 -25.74
CA MET A 863 -12.62 7.26 -24.81
C MET A 863 -13.18 8.57 -25.35
N PRO A 864 -13.52 9.55 -24.49
CA PRO A 864 -13.93 10.88 -24.92
C PRO A 864 -12.87 11.55 -25.79
N THR A 865 -13.32 12.32 -26.79
CA THR A 865 -12.42 13.04 -27.71
C THR A 865 -12.67 14.53 -27.63
N VAL A 866 -11.62 15.31 -27.82
CA VAL A 866 -11.68 16.77 -27.84
C VAL A 866 -10.99 17.35 -29.07
N ALA A 867 -11.48 18.49 -29.55
CA ALA A 867 -10.89 19.25 -30.64
C ALA A 867 -10.41 20.62 -30.14
N LEU A 868 -9.20 21.02 -30.52
CA LEU A 868 -8.67 22.34 -30.17
C LEU A 868 -9.44 23.42 -30.94
N SER A 869 -10.03 24.37 -30.23
CA SER A 869 -10.77 25.50 -30.82
C SER A 869 -9.88 26.74 -30.94
N ASP A 870 -10.28 27.73 -31.72
CA ASP A 870 -9.58 29.03 -31.78
C ASP A 870 -9.89 29.95 -30.58
N SER A 871 -10.74 29.51 -29.65
CA SER A 871 -11.12 30.29 -28.47
C SER A 871 -9.97 30.38 -27.48
N LEU A 872 -9.67 31.61 -27.05
CA LEU A 872 -8.63 31.93 -26.06
C LEU A 872 -9.24 32.72 -24.92
N THR A 873 -8.91 32.35 -23.67
CA THR A 873 -9.22 33.15 -22.48
C THR A 873 -7.98 33.39 -21.63
N VAL A 874 -8.01 34.46 -20.84
CA VAL A 874 -6.99 34.75 -19.85
C VAL A 874 -7.57 34.40 -18.48
N LEU A 875 -6.93 33.47 -17.79
CA LEU A 875 -7.36 32.94 -16.50
C LEU A 875 -6.36 33.30 -15.39
N SER A 876 -6.85 33.29 -14.15
CA SER A 876 -5.98 33.35 -12.98
C SER A 876 -5.46 31.96 -12.63
N PRO A 877 -4.39 31.83 -11.81
CA PRO A 877 -3.82 30.53 -11.49
C PRO A 877 -4.79 29.62 -10.72
N GLU A 878 -5.66 30.17 -9.88
CA GLU A 878 -6.70 29.42 -9.19
C GLU A 878 -7.74 28.77 -10.12
N ASP A 879 -7.88 29.25 -11.36
CA ASP A 879 -8.80 28.71 -12.35
C ASP A 879 -8.22 27.52 -13.13
N ILE A 880 -6.91 27.27 -12.98
CA ILE A 880 -6.28 26.06 -13.48
C ILE A 880 -6.46 24.98 -12.42
N ILE A 881 -7.36 24.03 -12.67
CA ILE A 881 -7.74 23.02 -11.69
C ILE A 881 -6.62 22.00 -11.53
N CYS A 882 -6.25 21.32 -12.62
CA CYS A 882 -5.24 20.26 -12.58
C CYS A 882 -4.69 19.94 -13.98
N LEU A 883 -3.57 19.22 -14.06
CA LEU A 883 -3.10 18.65 -15.33
C LEU A 883 -4.03 17.53 -15.80
N VAL A 884 -4.12 17.33 -17.10
CA VAL A 884 -4.85 16.22 -17.71
C VAL A 884 -4.03 15.61 -18.85
N ASN A 885 -4.10 14.29 -18.99
CA ASN A 885 -3.44 13.61 -20.09
C ASN A 885 -4.33 13.60 -21.34
N LEU A 886 -3.93 14.37 -22.35
CA LEU A 886 -4.52 14.32 -23.69
C LEU A 886 -3.51 13.70 -24.66
N GLN A 887 -3.92 12.64 -25.35
CA GLN A 887 -3.13 12.03 -26.42
C GLN A 887 -3.64 12.50 -27.77
N HIS A 888 -2.75 12.72 -28.74
CA HIS A 888 -3.17 13.02 -30.11
C HIS A 888 -4.00 11.86 -30.68
N ASN A 889 -5.06 12.18 -31.42
CA ASN A 889 -5.89 11.18 -32.09
C ASN A 889 -5.21 10.65 -33.35
N CYS A 890 -4.19 9.81 -33.16
CA CYS A 890 -3.39 9.24 -34.25
C CYS A 890 -4.20 8.35 -35.20
N HIS A 891 -5.29 7.75 -34.72
CA HIS A 891 -6.18 6.94 -35.54
C HIS A 891 -6.95 7.81 -36.55
N HIS A 892 -7.53 8.92 -36.09
CA HIS A 892 -8.20 9.88 -36.97
C HIS A 892 -7.23 10.59 -37.91
N GLY A 893 -6.09 11.03 -37.38
CA GLY A 893 -5.07 11.73 -38.16
C GLY A 893 -4.22 10.84 -39.05
N GLU A 894 -4.47 9.52 -39.11
CA GLU A 894 -3.70 8.53 -39.88
C GLU A 894 -2.17 8.70 -39.73
N CYS A 895 -1.71 8.93 -38.51
CA CYS A 895 -0.32 9.30 -38.24
C CYS A 895 0.64 8.11 -38.48
N ASP A 896 1.83 8.41 -38.97
CA ASP A 896 2.87 7.40 -39.25
C ASP A 896 4.10 7.58 -38.36
N THR A 897 5.07 6.67 -38.47
CA THR A 897 6.31 6.67 -37.69
C THR A 897 7.49 7.25 -38.48
N SER A 898 7.25 8.21 -39.38
CA SER A 898 8.31 8.90 -40.12
C SER A 898 9.05 9.96 -39.30
N GLY A 899 8.54 10.30 -38.11
CA GLY A 899 9.11 11.30 -37.23
C GLY A 899 10.45 10.87 -36.64
N SER A 900 11.32 11.85 -36.39
CA SER A 900 12.66 11.62 -35.83
C SER A 900 12.95 12.60 -34.71
N GLN A 901 13.53 12.11 -33.61
CA GLN A 901 13.93 12.92 -32.46
C GLN A 901 15.40 12.65 -32.12
N TYR A 902 16.22 13.70 -32.06
CA TYR A 902 17.60 13.59 -31.60
C TYR A 902 17.68 13.21 -30.13
N LEU A 903 18.56 12.26 -29.82
CA LEU A 903 18.80 11.80 -28.46
C LEU A 903 19.71 12.78 -27.73
N ARG A 904 19.40 13.00 -26.45
CA ARG A 904 20.35 13.62 -25.53
C ARG A 904 21.07 12.55 -24.72
N GLN A 905 22.39 12.52 -24.83
CA GLN A 905 23.28 11.67 -24.02
C GLN A 905 24.25 12.59 -23.29
N GLU A 906 24.52 12.32 -22.01
CA GLU A 906 25.48 13.12 -21.22
C GLU A 906 25.18 14.64 -21.17
N ARG A 907 23.90 15.01 -21.33
CA ARG A 907 23.41 16.40 -21.46
C ARG A 907 23.76 17.11 -22.78
N GLU A 908 24.22 16.39 -23.79
CA GLU A 908 24.50 16.92 -25.12
C GLU A 908 23.49 16.36 -26.14
N VAL A 909 23.14 17.15 -27.15
CA VAL A 909 22.34 16.66 -28.28
C VAL A 909 23.29 15.88 -29.17
N THR A 910 22.98 14.60 -29.39
CA THR A 910 23.81 13.71 -30.20
C THR A 910 23.30 13.65 -31.64
N THR A 911 24.14 13.18 -32.56
CA THR A 911 23.74 12.84 -33.93
C THR A 911 22.85 11.60 -34.00
N ARG A 912 22.76 10.83 -32.91
CA ARG A 912 21.85 9.69 -32.81
C ARG A 912 20.42 10.20 -32.69
N SER A 913 19.52 9.63 -33.46
CA SER A 913 18.09 9.86 -33.35
C SER A 913 17.35 8.58 -32.98
N ARG A 914 16.09 8.74 -32.59
CA ARG A 914 15.11 7.67 -32.47
C ARG A 914 13.87 8.01 -33.26
N THR A 915 13.17 6.98 -33.70
CA THR A 915 11.90 7.10 -34.41
C THR A 915 10.78 7.49 -33.44
N ILE A 916 9.95 8.43 -33.86
CA ILE A 916 8.75 8.91 -33.17
C ILE A 916 7.59 8.99 -34.16
N VAL A 917 6.38 9.20 -33.67
CA VAL A 917 5.19 9.45 -34.47
C VAL A 917 5.30 10.84 -35.08
N HIS A 918 4.98 10.95 -36.36
CA HIS A 918 4.75 12.22 -37.03
C HIS A 918 3.25 12.49 -37.06
N HIS A 919 2.80 13.42 -36.21
CA HIS A 919 1.39 13.82 -36.15
C HIS A 919 1.02 14.66 -37.38
N ARG A 920 -0.02 14.25 -38.11
CA ARG A 920 -0.47 14.92 -39.35
C ARG A 920 -1.40 16.12 -39.11
N ASP A 921 -1.96 16.22 -37.92
CA ASP A 921 -2.72 17.39 -37.44
C ASP A 921 -2.34 17.74 -36.00
N GLN A 922 -2.82 18.89 -35.52
CA GLN A 922 -2.61 19.37 -34.15
C GLN A 922 -3.94 19.75 -33.47
N ILE A 923 -5.06 19.21 -33.95
CA ILE A 923 -6.40 19.65 -33.58
C ILE A 923 -7.11 18.58 -32.76
N HIS A 924 -6.99 17.30 -33.11
CA HIS A 924 -7.82 16.24 -32.53
C HIS A 924 -7.07 15.45 -31.46
N PHE A 925 -7.69 15.32 -30.29
CA PHE A 925 -7.11 14.64 -29.13
C PHE A 925 -8.11 13.71 -28.46
N ILE A 926 -7.59 12.83 -27.61
CA ILE A 926 -8.33 11.85 -26.83
C ILE A 926 -8.04 12.11 -25.36
N VAL A 927 -9.11 12.24 -24.56
CA VAL A 927 -8.99 12.37 -23.12
C VAL A 927 -8.66 11.00 -22.55
N ASN A 928 -7.47 10.86 -21.95
CA ASN A 928 -7.06 9.59 -21.37
C ASN A 928 -7.77 9.34 -20.04
N THR A 929 -8.92 8.66 -20.09
CA THR A 929 -9.69 8.23 -18.92
C THR A 929 -9.03 7.08 -18.16
N GLN A 930 -7.93 6.52 -18.67
CA GLN A 930 -7.12 5.49 -17.99
C GLN A 930 -6.00 6.10 -17.15
N SER A 931 -5.88 7.43 -17.07
CA SER A 931 -4.91 8.08 -16.20
C SER A 931 -5.28 7.88 -14.73
N LEU A 932 -4.30 7.48 -13.92
CA LEU A 932 -4.47 7.34 -12.46
C LEU A 932 -4.45 8.71 -11.77
N HIS A 933 -3.71 9.67 -12.32
CA HIS A 933 -3.59 10.99 -11.75
C HIS A 933 -4.83 11.81 -12.11
N ASN A 934 -5.37 12.56 -11.14
CA ASN A 934 -6.53 13.43 -11.32
C ASN A 934 -7.80 12.70 -11.87
N TYR A 935 -7.93 11.39 -11.67
CA TYR A 935 -9.05 10.59 -12.20
C TYR A 935 -10.43 11.17 -11.83
N GLN A 936 -10.60 11.65 -10.59
CA GLN A 936 -11.85 12.28 -10.13
C GLN A 936 -12.15 13.57 -10.90
N TYR A 937 -11.13 14.41 -11.13
CA TYR A 937 -11.28 15.66 -11.88
C TYR A 937 -11.63 15.39 -13.35
N ILE A 938 -10.98 14.38 -13.95
CA ILE A 938 -11.27 13.94 -15.32
C ILE A 938 -12.73 13.49 -15.43
N MET A 939 -13.18 12.59 -14.56
CA MET A 939 -14.56 12.09 -14.59
C MET A 939 -15.60 13.19 -14.36
N ARG A 940 -15.30 14.17 -13.49
CA ARG A 940 -16.18 15.33 -13.24
C ARG A 940 -16.23 16.30 -14.41
N ALA A 941 -15.15 16.44 -15.19
CA ALA A 941 -15.10 17.30 -16.37
C ALA A 941 -15.78 16.69 -17.61
N ILE A 942 -16.16 15.41 -17.57
CA ILE A 942 -16.80 14.68 -18.67
C ILE A 942 -18.28 14.44 -18.32
N PRO A 943 -19.24 14.67 -19.24
CA PRO A 943 -20.64 14.32 -19.05
C PRO A 943 -20.86 12.81 -18.86
N ASN A 944 -21.82 12.44 -18.01
CA ASN A 944 -22.11 11.04 -17.66
C ASN A 944 -22.36 10.11 -18.86
N TYR A 945 -22.93 10.60 -19.97
CA TYR A 945 -23.20 9.76 -21.16
C TYR A 945 -21.92 9.34 -21.91
N LEU A 946 -20.77 9.99 -21.63
CA LEU A 946 -19.46 9.60 -22.14
C LEU A 946 -18.67 8.76 -21.13
N HIS A 947 -19.22 8.48 -19.94
CA HIS A 947 -18.60 7.58 -18.97
C HIS A 947 -18.81 6.10 -19.34
N GLY A 948 -17.97 5.23 -18.78
CA GLY A 948 -18.10 3.77 -18.92
C GLY A 948 -17.48 3.20 -20.20
N SER A 949 -18.01 2.04 -20.62
CA SER A 949 -17.47 1.23 -21.72
C SER A 949 -18.59 0.81 -22.68
N SER A 950 -18.27 0.68 -23.96
CA SER A 950 -19.10 0.10 -25.02
C SER A 950 -18.89 -1.40 -25.16
N PHE A 951 -17.82 -1.95 -24.58
CA PHE A 951 -17.57 -3.39 -24.57
C PHE A 951 -18.71 -4.11 -23.84
N LYS A 952 -19.39 -5.03 -24.54
CA LYS A 952 -20.46 -5.86 -23.99
C LYS A 952 -20.39 -7.24 -24.64
N ILE A 953 -20.66 -8.26 -23.84
CA ILE A 953 -20.83 -9.63 -24.31
C ILE A 953 -22.32 -9.99 -24.18
N ALA A 954 -22.97 -10.31 -25.30
CA ALA A 954 -24.41 -10.58 -25.35
C ALA A 954 -24.80 -11.88 -24.61
N ASP A 955 -24.00 -12.93 -24.75
CA ASP A 955 -24.19 -14.20 -24.04
C ASP A 955 -22.90 -14.61 -23.29
N PRO A 956 -22.70 -14.10 -22.06
CA PRO A 956 -21.54 -14.47 -21.24
C PRO A 956 -21.50 -15.96 -20.89
N VAL A 957 -22.66 -16.61 -20.77
CA VAL A 957 -22.74 -18.03 -20.39
C VAL A 957 -22.29 -18.90 -21.56
N GLY A 958 -22.81 -18.68 -22.76
CA GLY A 958 -22.36 -19.36 -23.97
C GLY A 958 -20.88 -19.15 -24.26
N LEU A 959 -20.36 -17.92 -24.06
CA LEU A 959 -18.93 -17.64 -24.18
C LEU A 959 -18.08 -18.48 -23.22
N ARG A 960 -18.50 -18.58 -21.96
CA ARG A 960 -17.78 -19.38 -20.94
C ARG A 960 -17.86 -20.88 -21.24
N ASN A 961 -19.00 -21.38 -21.73
CA ASN A 961 -19.14 -22.77 -22.16
C ASN A 961 -18.24 -23.08 -23.38
N GLN A 962 -18.16 -22.15 -24.34
CA GLN A 962 -17.24 -22.27 -25.47
C GLN A 962 -15.77 -22.29 -25.01
N ALA A 963 -15.41 -21.40 -24.09
CA ALA A 963 -14.08 -21.38 -23.48
C ALA A 963 -13.76 -22.70 -22.77
N ALA A 964 -14.69 -23.25 -21.99
CA ALA A 964 -14.53 -24.56 -21.35
C ALA A 964 -14.38 -25.70 -22.37
N SER A 965 -15.14 -25.66 -23.47
CA SER A 965 -15.05 -26.63 -24.57
C SER A 965 -13.67 -26.62 -25.24
N ILE A 966 -13.12 -25.41 -25.51
CA ILE A 966 -11.75 -25.23 -26.02
C ILE A 966 -10.73 -25.92 -25.09
N LEU A 967 -10.93 -25.88 -23.77
CA LEU A 967 -10.03 -26.52 -22.80
C LEU A 967 -10.15 -28.04 -22.75
N ARG A 968 -11.17 -28.65 -23.38
CA ARG A 968 -11.33 -30.11 -23.50
C ARG A 968 -10.76 -30.65 -24.82
N ASP A 969 -10.63 -29.81 -25.85
CA ASP A 969 -10.06 -30.19 -27.15
C ASP A 969 -8.53 -30.33 -27.07
N LYS A 970 -8.02 -31.54 -27.38
CA LYS A 970 -6.58 -31.86 -27.34
C LYS A 970 -5.73 -31.03 -28.32
N LYS A 971 -6.24 -30.72 -29.51
CA LYS A 971 -5.51 -29.92 -30.52
C LYS A 971 -5.40 -28.47 -30.05
N GLN A 972 -6.48 -27.95 -29.48
CA GLN A 972 -6.52 -26.58 -28.96
C GLN A 972 -5.68 -26.43 -27.68
N GLN A 973 -5.65 -27.45 -26.82
CA GLN A 973 -4.73 -27.51 -25.68
C GLN A 973 -3.27 -27.41 -26.10
N GLN A 974 -2.85 -28.08 -27.18
CA GLN A 974 -1.47 -27.98 -27.69
C GLN A 974 -1.15 -26.57 -28.22
N ILE A 975 -2.10 -25.90 -28.85
CA ILE A 975 -1.94 -24.53 -29.34
C ILE A 975 -1.79 -23.56 -28.16
N GLU A 976 -2.68 -23.64 -27.17
CA GLU A 976 -2.61 -22.83 -25.94
C GLU A 976 -1.30 -23.08 -25.16
N ALA A 977 -0.87 -24.34 -25.05
CA ALA A 977 0.39 -24.68 -24.40
C ALA A 977 1.61 -24.08 -25.13
N ARG A 978 1.65 -24.15 -26.48
CA ARG A 978 2.72 -23.52 -27.27
C ARG A 978 2.73 -22.00 -27.11
N LYS A 979 1.55 -21.37 -27.11
CA LYS A 979 1.39 -19.93 -26.87
C LYS A 979 1.92 -19.55 -25.48
N ALA A 980 1.55 -20.30 -24.45
CA ALA A 980 2.01 -20.08 -23.07
C ALA A 980 3.54 -20.24 -22.92
N ILE A 981 4.14 -21.27 -23.53
CA ILE A 981 5.60 -21.48 -23.53
C ILE A 981 6.32 -20.32 -24.22
N SER A 982 5.81 -19.87 -25.37
CA SER A 982 6.38 -18.75 -26.12
C SER A 982 6.29 -17.44 -25.32
N MET A 983 5.13 -17.17 -24.71
CA MET A 983 4.95 -16.01 -23.82
C MET A 983 5.89 -16.06 -22.61
N ALA A 984 6.08 -17.23 -22.00
CA ALA A 984 7.02 -17.40 -20.88
C ALA A 984 8.49 -17.13 -21.28
N SER A 985 8.87 -17.47 -22.52
CA SER A 985 10.19 -17.14 -23.09
C SER A 985 10.40 -15.63 -23.22
N VAL A 986 9.38 -14.92 -23.71
CA VAL A 986 9.39 -13.45 -23.87
C VAL A 986 9.43 -12.72 -22.52
N MET A 987 8.76 -13.26 -21.51
CA MET A 987 8.65 -12.67 -20.17
C MET A 987 9.88 -12.91 -19.27
N GLY A 988 10.92 -13.59 -19.77
CA GLY A 988 12.10 -13.97 -18.98
C GLY A 988 11.79 -15.09 -17.97
N ARG A 989 12.78 -15.97 -17.72
CA ARG A 989 12.70 -17.29 -17.03
C ARG A 989 12.14 -17.33 -15.58
N ALA A 990 11.47 -16.29 -15.07
CA ALA A 990 11.04 -16.23 -13.67
C ALA A 990 9.77 -17.05 -13.33
N GLU A 991 9.01 -17.55 -14.32
CA GLU A 991 7.77 -18.30 -14.07
C GLU A 991 7.64 -19.51 -15.02
N ALA A 992 8.66 -20.37 -15.09
CA ALA A 992 8.46 -21.70 -15.65
C ALA A 992 7.42 -22.44 -14.80
N PRO A 993 6.46 -23.17 -15.40
CA PRO A 993 5.60 -24.07 -14.64
C PRO A 993 6.47 -25.07 -13.87
N SER A 994 5.99 -25.48 -12.68
CA SER A 994 6.71 -26.44 -11.83
C SER A 994 7.17 -27.65 -12.65
N SER A 995 8.32 -28.20 -12.28
CA SER A 995 8.97 -29.35 -12.94
C SER A 995 8.05 -30.57 -13.16
N LEU A 996 6.92 -30.62 -12.45
CA LEU A 996 5.85 -31.61 -12.61
C LEU A 996 5.08 -31.51 -13.95
N VAL A 997 4.99 -30.33 -14.58
CA VAL A 997 4.31 -30.18 -15.89
C VAL A 997 5.18 -30.67 -17.05
N LEU A 998 6.50 -30.57 -16.94
CA LEU A 998 7.45 -31.07 -17.93
C LEU A 998 7.58 -32.60 -17.91
N ALA A 999 7.31 -33.25 -16.76
CA ALA A 999 7.33 -34.72 -16.64
C ALA A 999 6.20 -35.37 -17.45
N ASN A 1000 5.02 -34.74 -17.52
CA ASN A 1000 3.87 -35.26 -18.28
C ASN A 1000 3.99 -35.13 -19.81
N ILE A 1001 4.97 -34.37 -20.32
CA ILE A 1001 5.19 -34.23 -21.77
C ILE A 1001 6.24 -35.25 -22.26
N ARG A 1002 7.18 -35.68 -21.41
CA ARG A 1002 8.22 -36.66 -21.79
C ARG A 1002 7.75 -38.12 -21.79
N HIS A 1003 6.60 -38.44 -21.18
CA HIS A 1003 6.08 -39.81 -21.17
C HIS A 1003 5.24 -40.20 -22.41
N ASN A 1004 4.97 -39.28 -23.33
CA ASN A 1004 4.22 -39.55 -24.56
C ASN A 1004 5.06 -39.50 -25.85
N THR A 1005 6.38 -39.58 -25.72
CA THR A 1005 7.28 -39.87 -26.84
C THR A 1005 8.21 -41.02 -26.44
N ASN A 1006 7.64 -42.23 -26.44
CA ASN A 1006 8.25 -43.45 -26.95
C ASN A 1006 7.14 -44.39 -27.37
#